data_AF-A0A3Q1EJR7-F1
#
_entry.id   AF-A0A3Q1EJR7-F1
#
_cell.length_a   1.000
_cell.length_b   1.000
_cell.length_c   1.000
_cell.angle_alpha   90.00
_cell.angle_beta   90.00
_cell.angle_gamma   90.00
#
_symmetry.space_group_name_H-M   'P 1'
#
loop_
_entity.id
_entity.type
_entity.pdbx_description
1 polymer ?
#
loop_
_entity_poly.entity_id
_entity_poly.type
_entity_poly.pdbx_seq_one_letter_code
_entity_poly.pdbx_strand_id
1 'polypeptide(L)'
;MADTGEGDDEFQFLRTGDEVVLQSTFTSQEEHVKLCLAAEGFGSRLCRLEPTSNCKNVPPDLSVCGFVLAQCLSVRALQEMLNKVLKGKHCMRCTGGNHRTLLYGQAVLFLHLYSGMYLSCLSSSQSSNDRLAFDVGLQEDKAGEACWWTVHPASRQRSEGEKVRVGDDLILVSVSSERYLVSLSDSLIVDAAFQQTLWSVAPICSGGAVAQGYLKGGETLRLLHGHSAACLTIPSTEQGEELQRIMHYEIGSVSSHARSLWRLEILRVVWSGRHTCWGQPFRLCHVTTGRYLGLTEDRGLHLVDRDKVRSDFNNKEAFLFNETSHIFFRKLDGFNQEGNLPSISLPVEIVKHSLQDLINYFQPPLDGQSHEAKQNTMTALKNRQNMFQEEGVIDLVLDCIDRLHQSSSPSHFAEAPQSDTGEKWETILNHFYELLAALIRGNRVNCAHFSGSLDWLISRLDRLEASSGVLEVLHCVLVESPKALNVIKDGHIQSIISFLDKHGCNHKVLEMLCSLCVCHGVAVRSNQNLICDILLPDRDLLLQTRLVNQVTSMRPNIFLDMGEDSAQHRKWYYELVVDHINPFLTPEPTHLRVGWACTNGYQPRPTGGEGWGGNGVGDDLCSYGFDGLYLWSGCVARKVSSPFPHLLRDDDVVSCCLDLTVPCISFRVNGLPVQGMLENFSANGLLHPVVSFSAGVKVRFLFGGRHGNFRFLPPPGFASCSEALLPKVKLKVQPCQKYMLDRGEGKQELMGPFVPVAPVTFTPTPVDVSKALLPPQLEDIREKMAENIHELWVMDKIDLGWTYGPVRDEGKKHDPCVVEFSKLPEQERNQNLQMAQDTLRTLLALGFHIGLTDDHAEEHVKHKRLPTQYEQLSGYRPAPIDLSQVFLTSAHEEVVNLLAENEHNVWARERVKQGWTHGAQQVDVLSVF
;
A
#
# COMPACT_ATOMS: atom_id res chain seq x y z
N MET A 1 -33.73 -67.07 3.60
CA MET A 1 -33.38 -68.19 2.69
C MET A 1 -34.09 -67.97 1.37
N ALA A 2 -33.31 -67.76 0.31
CA ALA A 2 -33.60 -68.14 -1.08
C ALA A 2 -32.24 -68.08 -1.80
N ASP A 3 -31.93 -69.07 -2.61
CA ASP A 3 -30.60 -69.27 -3.19
C ASP A 3 -30.59 -68.79 -4.65
N THR A 4 -29.73 -67.83 -4.96
CA THR A 4 -29.50 -67.30 -6.32
C THR A 4 -28.02 -67.01 -6.51
N GLY A 5 -27.29 -67.99 -7.05
CA GLY A 5 -25.82 -68.02 -7.16
C GLY A 5 -25.17 -67.05 -8.15
N GLU A 6 -25.74 -65.86 -8.36
CA GLU A 6 -25.10 -64.74 -9.09
C GLU A 6 -24.70 -63.57 -8.16
N GLY A 7 -25.10 -63.58 -6.88
CA GLY A 7 -24.87 -62.48 -5.93
C GLY A 7 -23.57 -62.54 -5.11
N ASP A 8 -22.90 -63.69 -5.01
CA ASP A 8 -21.73 -63.86 -4.11
C ASP A 8 -20.49 -63.07 -4.58
N ASP A 9 -20.37 -62.79 -5.88
CA ASP A 9 -19.24 -62.05 -6.46
C ASP A 9 -19.31 -60.53 -6.19
N GLU A 10 -20.43 -60.01 -5.65
CA GLU A 10 -20.59 -58.61 -5.26
C GLU A 10 -19.86 -58.26 -3.97
N PHE A 11 -19.78 -59.19 -3.01
CA PHE A 11 -19.24 -58.92 -1.68
C PHE A 11 -17.80 -59.40 -1.46
N GLN A 12 -17.18 -60.06 -2.46
CA GLN A 12 -15.82 -60.61 -2.36
C GLN A 12 -14.70 -59.64 -2.76
N PHE A 13 -14.97 -58.65 -3.60
CA PHE A 13 -13.95 -57.76 -4.19
C PHE A 13 -14.30 -56.29 -4.01
N LEU A 14 -13.29 -55.45 -3.78
CA LEU A 14 -13.47 -54.00 -3.62
C LEU A 14 -13.78 -53.33 -4.96
N ARG A 15 -14.74 -52.39 -4.97
CA ARG A 15 -15.22 -51.70 -6.17
C ARG A 15 -15.29 -50.18 -5.98
N THR A 16 -15.15 -49.44 -7.08
CA THR A 16 -15.35 -47.98 -7.09
C THR A 16 -16.76 -47.60 -6.63
N GLY A 17 -16.87 -46.74 -5.62
CA GLY A 17 -18.11 -46.37 -4.95
C GLY A 17 -18.41 -47.14 -3.65
N ASP A 18 -17.60 -48.13 -3.26
CA ASP A 18 -17.70 -48.73 -1.93
C ASP A 18 -17.15 -47.79 -0.85
N GLU A 19 -17.78 -47.85 0.33
CA GLU A 19 -17.36 -47.18 1.55
C GLU A 19 -16.45 -48.14 2.35
N VAL A 20 -15.26 -47.69 2.74
CA VAL A 20 -14.22 -48.50 3.38
C VAL A 20 -13.52 -47.75 4.53
N VAL A 21 -12.94 -48.49 5.47
CA VAL A 21 -11.93 -47.99 6.41
C VAL A 21 -10.57 -48.62 6.10
N LEU A 22 -9.49 -47.87 6.31
CA LEU A 22 -8.12 -48.36 6.24
C LEU A 22 -7.64 -48.72 7.64
N GLN A 23 -7.36 -50.00 7.90
CA GLN A 23 -6.93 -50.50 9.21
C GLN A 23 -5.46 -50.90 9.20
N SER A 24 -4.70 -50.45 10.20
CA SER A 24 -3.36 -50.92 10.54
C SER A 24 -3.43 -51.76 11.82
N THR A 25 -2.59 -52.79 11.94
CA THR A 25 -2.49 -53.61 13.16
C THR A 25 -1.08 -53.51 13.74
N PHE A 26 -0.98 -53.12 15.00
CA PHE A 26 0.26 -52.99 15.76
C PHE A 26 0.26 -53.92 16.97
N THR A 27 1.44 -54.32 17.44
CA THR A 27 1.61 -55.11 18.68
C THR A 27 2.25 -54.25 19.76
N SER A 28 1.49 -53.91 20.80
CA SER A 28 1.98 -53.16 21.96
C SER A 28 1.69 -53.94 23.23
N GLN A 29 2.70 -54.11 24.09
CA GLN A 29 2.57 -54.78 25.39
C GLN A 29 1.84 -56.16 25.32
N GLU A 30 2.22 -56.97 24.33
CA GLU A 30 1.63 -58.30 24.02
C GLU A 30 0.17 -58.30 23.52
N GLU A 31 -0.51 -57.15 23.41
CA GLU A 31 -1.83 -57.04 22.77
C GLU A 31 -1.77 -56.51 21.33
N HIS A 32 -2.67 -57.04 20.47
CA HIS A 32 -2.86 -56.56 19.10
C HIS A 32 -3.82 -55.37 19.06
N VAL A 33 -3.28 -54.18 18.79
CA VAL A 33 -4.03 -52.94 18.67
C VAL A 33 -4.37 -52.68 17.19
N LYS A 34 -5.66 -52.52 16.89
CA LYS A 34 -6.16 -52.14 15.56
C LYS A 34 -6.45 -50.64 15.51
N LEU A 35 -5.76 -49.94 14.63
CA LEU A 35 -5.90 -48.50 14.41
C LEU A 35 -6.55 -48.26 13.04
N CYS A 36 -7.50 -47.34 12.95
CA CYS A 36 -8.05 -46.88 11.67
C CYS A 36 -7.47 -45.53 11.29
N LEU A 37 -7.24 -45.31 10.00
CA LEU A 37 -6.99 -43.96 9.48
C LEU A 37 -8.22 -43.09 9.72
N ALA A 38 -8.04 -41.93 10.34
CA ALA A 38 -9.10 -40.96 10.60
C ALA A 38 -8.66 -39.54 10.25
N ALA A 39 -9.60 -38.67 9.90
CA ALA A 39 -9.33 -37.25 9.66
C ALA A 39 -10.53 -36.37 10.03
N GLU A 40 -10.29 -35.20 10.61
CA GLU A 40 -11.36 -34.24 10.93
C GLU A 40 -11.82 -33.50 9.65
N GLY A 41 -10.85 -33.14 8.81
CA GLY A 41 -11.06 -32.30 7.64
C GLY A 41 -11.13 -30.83 8.02
N PHE A 42 -12.28 -30.39 8.52
CA PHE A 42 -12.46 -29.00 8.95
C PHE A 42 -11.60 -28.68 10.18
N GLY A 43 -10.93 -27.52 10.17
CA GLY A 43 -9.97 -27.09 11.20
C GLY A 43 -8.63 -27.82 11.20
N SER A 44 -8.63 -29.15 11.03
CA SER A 44 -7.42 -29.97 10.88
C SER A 44 -7.46 -30.82 9.62
N ARG A 45 -6.62 -30.46 8.65
CA ARG A 45 -6.42 -31.24 7.42
C ARG A 45 -5.52 -32.47 7.62
N LEU A 46 -4.83 -32.62 8.75
CA LEU A 46 -3.93 -33.77 9.01
C LEU A 46 -4.71 -35.03 9.40
N CYS A 47 -4.20 -36.18 8.97
CA CYS A 47 -4.72 -37.49 9.37
C CYS A 47 -4.16 -37.94 10.74
N ARG A 48 -4.96 -38.71 11.48
CA ARG A 48 -4.61 -39.32 12.78
C ARG A 48 -5.03 -40.79 12.81
N LEU A 49 -4.59 -41.52 13.84
CA LEU A 49 -4.97 -42.92 14.07
C LEU A 49 -6.03 -43.04 15.17
N GLU A 50 -7.19 -43.58 14.81
CA GLU A 50 -8.31 -43.84 15.73
C GLU A 50 -8.26 -45.30 16.25
N PRO A 51 -8.18 -45.55 17.56
CA PRO A 51 -8.10 -46.90 18.10
C PRO A 51 -9.46 -47.62 18.09
N THR A 52 -9.51 -48.78 17.44
CA THR A 52 -10.73 -49.60 17.30
C THR A 52 -10.73 -50.91 18.08
N SER A 53 -9.58 -51.35 18.58
CA SER A 53 -9.43 -52.58 19.39
C SER A 53 -10.27 -52.52 20.67
N ASN A 54 -10.32 -51.37 21.34
CA ASN A 54 -11.01 -51.20 22.63
C ASN A 54 -12.50 -50.83 22.50
N CYS A 55 -13.15 -51.18 21.38
CA CYS A 55 -14.54 -50.81 21.03
C CYS A 55 -15.62 -51.19 22.07
N LYS A 56 -15.27 -52.05 23.03
CA LYS A 56 -16.09 -52.42 24.19
C LYS A 56 -16.09 -51.35 25.29
N ASN A 57 -14.92 -50.78 25.61
CA ASN A 57 -14.78 -49.82 26.73
C ASN A 57 -14.86 -48.36 26.28
N VAL A 58 -14.54 -48.07 25.02
CA VAL A 58 -14.70 -46.75 24.41
C VAL A 58 -15.26 -46.95 22.99
N PRO A 59 -16.37 -46.30 22.61
CA PRO A 59 -16.87 -46.36 21.24
C PRO A 59 -15.87 -45.67 20.29
N PRO A 60 -15.43 -46.32 19.20
CA PRO A 60 -14.56 -45.70 18.19
C PRO A 60 -15.39 -44.74 17.32
N ASP A 61 -14.84 -43.57 16.98
CA ASP A 61 -15.54 -42.66 16.06
C ASP A 61 -15.32 -43.07 14.60
N LEU A 62 -16.19 -43.97 14.14
CA LEU A 62 -16.15 -44.45 12.76
C LEU A 62 -16.58 -43.39 11.73
N SER A 63 -17.18 -42.27 12.13
CA SER A 63 -17.66 -41.24 11.19
C SER A 63 -16.52 -40.49 10.50
N VAL A 64 -15.42 -40.27 11.22
CA VAL A 64 -14.17 -39.65 10.73
C VAL A 64 -13.16 -40.66 10.16
N CYS A 65 -13.49 -41.96 10.15
CA CYS A 65 -12.63 -43.03 9.63
C CYS A 65 -13.00 -43.48 8.20
N GLY A 66 -14.14 -43.02 7.68
CA GLY A 66 -14.74 -43.56 6.46
C GLY A 66 -14.26 -42.90 5.18
N PHE A 67 -13.91 -43.71 4.18
CA PHE A 67 -13.48 -43.25 2.86
C PHE A 67 -14.26 -43.96 1.75
N VAL A 68 -14.54 -43.27 0.65
CA VAL A 68 -15.11 -43.83 -0.58
C VAL A 68 -14.00 -44.07 -1.60
N LEU A 69 -14.03 -45.22 -2.26
CA LEU A 69 -13.21 -45.51 -3.45
C LEU A 69 -13.74 -44.72 -4.66
N ALA A 70 -13.45 -43.42 -4.72
CA ALA A 70 -14.08 -42.50 -5.67
C ALA A 70 -13.70 -42.77 -7.14
N GLN A 71 -12.44 -43.13 -7.40
CA GLN A 71 -11.97 -43.43 -8.75
C GLN A 71 -10.75 -44.36 -8.73
N CYS A 72 -10.71 -45.33 -9.64
CA CYS A 72 -9.55 -46.19 -9.89
C CYS A 72 -9.12 -46.08 -11.37
N LEU A 73 -7.82 -45.88 -11.61
CA LEU A 73 -7.21 -45.73 -12.94
C LEU A 73 -5.91 -46.54 -13.03
N SER A 74 -5.50 -46.90 -14.25
CA SER A 74 -4.10 -47.29 -14.48
C SER A 74 -3.21 -46.05 -14.46
N VAL A 75 -1.95 -46.21 -14.04
CA VAL A 75 -0.97 -45.10 -13.95
C VAL A 75 -0.86 -44.31 -15.26
N ARG A 76 -0.90 -45.00 -16.41
CA ARG A 76 -0.89 -44.35 -17.74
C ARG A 76 -2.15 -43.50 -18.00
N ALA A 77 -3.32 -44.00 -17.62
CA ALA A 77 -4.58 -43.26 -17.79
C ALA A 77 -4.64 -42.03 -16.86
N LEU A 78 -4.06 -42.13 -15.66
CA LEU A 78 -3.87 -41.02 -14.73
C LEU A 78 -2.97 -39.93 -15.35
N GLN A 79 -1.78 -40.31 -15.84
CA GLN A 79 -0.85 -39.39 -16.51
C GLN A 79 -1.50 -38.71 -17.73
N GLU A 80 -2.26 -39.43 -18.54
CA GLU A 80 -3.01 -38.84 -19.66
C GLU A 80 -4.10 -37.85 -19.21
N MET A 81 -4.81 -38.16 -18.13
CA MET A 81 -5.87 -37.29 -17.59
C MET A 81 -5.27 -35.98 -17.07
N LEU A 82 -4.20 -36.05 -16.27
CA LEU A 82 -3.49 -34.89 -15.72
C LEU A 82 -2.89 -34.01 -16.82
N ASN A 83 -2.28 -34.60 -17.85
CA ASN A 83 -1.77 -33.87 -19.02
C ASN A 83 -2.86 -33.15 -19.82
N LYS A 84 -4.12 -33.61 -19.78
CA LYS A 84 -5.27 -32.94 -20.41
C LYS A 84 -5.74 -31.75 -19.57
N VAL A 85 -5.75 -31.88 -18.23
CA VAL A 85 -6.06 -30.81 -17.28
C VAL A 85 -5.06 -29.66 -17.38
N LEU A 86 -3.75 -29.97 -17.36
CA LEU A 86 -2.66 -28.97 -17.46
C LEU A 86 -2.71 -28.12 -18.75
N LYS A 87 -3.35 -28.60 -19.82
CA LYS A 87 -3.44 -27.91 -21.12
C LYS A 87 -4.70 -27.06 -21.28
N GLY A 88 -5.43 -26.78 -20.19
CA GLY A 88 -6.62 -25.92 -20.19
C GLY A 88 -7.78 -26.42 -21.04
N LYS A 89 -7.72 -27.66 -21.56
CA LYS A 89 -8.82 -28.27 -22.30
C LYS A 89 -9.81 -28.80 -21.28
N HIS A 90 -11.06 -28.33 -21.36
CA HIS A 90 -12.16 -28.78 -20.52
C HIS A 90 -12.16 -30.31 -20.47
N CYS A 91 -11.82 -30.87 -19.29
CA CYS A 91 -11.78 -32.31 -19.16
C CYS A 91 -13.21 -32.81 -19.36
N MET A 92 -13.40 -33.65 -20.38
CA MET A 92 -14.66 -34.36 -20.61
C MET A 92 -14.96 -35.10 -19.32
N ARG A 93 -16.03 -34.68 -18.61
CA ARG A 93 -16.52 -35.30 -17.38
C ARG A 93 -16.53 -36.81 -17.64
N CYS A 94 -15.67 -37.56 -16.97
CA CYS A 94 -15.72 -39.03 -17.02
C CYS A 94 -17.11 -39.42 -16.56
N THR A 95 -17.97 -39.74 -17.53
CA THR A 95 -19.37 -40.05 -17.31
C THR A 95 -19.42 -41.26 -16.39
N GLY A 96 -20.16 -41.15 -15.29
CA GLY A 96 -20.38 -42.25 -14.36
C GLY A 96 -20.83 -43.49 -15.13
N GLY A 97 -20.20 -44.62 -14.84
CA GLY A 97 -20.30 -45.80 -15.68
C GLY A 97 -19.46 -46.95 -15.12
N ASN A 98 -20.13 -47.72 -14.26
CA ASN A 98 -19.76 -49.02 -13.70
C ASN A 98 -18.92 -49.01 -12.41
N HIS A 99 -19.37 -49.89 -11.52
CA HIS A 99 -18.79 -50.30 -10.24
C HIS A 99 -17.53 -51.14 -10.51
N ARG A 100 -16.44 -50.49 -10.96
CA ARG A 100 -15.19 -51.16 -11.40
C ARG A 100 -14.48 -51.80 -10.23
N THR A 101 -14.11 -53.07 -10.36
CA THR A 101 -13.27 -53.79 -9.40
C THR A 101 -11.86 -53.20 -9.34
N LEU A 102 -11.34 -53.01 -8.14
CA LEU A 102 -9.96 -52.57 -7.89
C LEU A 102 -8.98 -53.70 -8.25
N LEU A 103 -7.92 -53.36 -8.98
CA LEU A 103 -6.80 -54.25 -9.28
C LEU A 103 -5.51 -53.75 -8.63
N TYR A 104 -4.63 -54.67 -8.24
CA TYR A 104 -3.25 -54.32 -7.87
C TYR A 104 -2.55 -53.58 -9.03
N GLY A 105 -1.80 -52.53 -8.70
CA GLY A 105 -1.05 -51.69 -9.65
C GLY A 105 -1.86 -50.53 -10.23
N GLN A 106 -3.11 -50.36 -9.79
CA GLN A 106 -3.93 -49.19 -10.11
C GLN A 106 -3.68 -48.05 -9.12
N ALA A 107 -3.81 -46.82 -9.60
CA ALA A 107 -3.89 -45.62 -8.79
C ALA A 107 -5.36 -45.39 -8.37
N VAL A 108 -5.55 -45.11 -7.09
CA VAL A 108 -6.83 -44.95 -6.40
C VAL A 108 -6.92 -43.54 -5.82
N LEU A 109 -8.13 -42.97 -5.89
CA LEU A 109 -8.51 -41.72 -5.27
C LEU A 109 -9.49 -42.02 -4.12
N PHE A 110 -9.06 -41.75 -2.89
CA PHE A 110 -9.90 -41.88 -1.69
C PHE A 110 -10.57 -40.54 -1.36
N LEU A 111 -11.88 -40.57 -1.18
CA LEU A 111 -12.71 -39.41 -0.78
C LEU A 111 -13.19 -39.61 0.66
N HIS A 112 -12.84 -38.71 1.57
CA HIS A 112 -13.27 -38.77 2.97
C HIS A 112 -14.78 -38.52 3.10
N LEU A 113 -15.51 -39.43 3.75
CA LEU A 113 -16.98 -39.42 3.80
C LEU A 113 -17.55 -38.19 4.52
N TYR A 114 -16.92 -37.74 5.61
CA TYR A 114 -17.46 -36.67 6.45
C TYR A 114 -17.20 -35.27 5.88
N SER A 115 -15.97 -34.99 5.41
CA SER A 115 -15.60 -33.66 4.90
C SER A 115 -15.71 -33.50 3.38
N GLY A 116 -15.86 -34.58 2.61
CA GLY A 116 -15.90 -34.52 1.15
C GLY A 116 -14.57 -34.15 0.48
N MET A 117 -13.45 -34.25 1.20
CA MET A 117 -12.10 -33.94 0.75
C MET A 117 -11.33 -35.21 0.35
N TYR A 118 -10.29 -35.08 -0.47
CA TYR A 118 -9.48 -36.19 -0.98
C TYR A 118 -8.25 -36.47 -0.09
N LEU A 119 -7.92 -37.74 0.11
CA LEU A 119 -6.70 -38.14 0.85
C LEU A 119 -5.44 -37.89 0.02
N SER A 120 -4.48 -37.17 0.59
CA SER A 120 -3.34 -36.62 -0.13
C SER A 120 -2.03 -36.69 0.66
N CYS A 121 -0.91 -36.81 -0.08
CA CYS A 121 0.43 -36.59 0.45
C CYS A 121 0.73 -35.09 0.39
N LEU A 122 0.87 -34.44 1.55
CA LEU A 122 1.17 -33.00 1.62
C LEU A 122 2.65 -32.73 1.32
N SER A 123 2.99 -31.48 1.04
CA SER A 123 4.39 -31.02 0.90
C SER A 123 5.01 -30.55 2.22
N SER A 124 4.25 -30.63 3.32
CA SER A 124 4.72 -30.27 4.66
C SER A 124 5.35 -31.48 5.37
N SER A 125 6.18 -31.18 6.36
CA SER A 125 6.86 -32.16 7.23
C SER A 125 6.85 -31.63 8.67
N GLN A 126 5.66 -31.39 9.22
CA GLN A 126 5.47 -30.77 10.53
C GLN A 126 5.10 -31.77 11.64
N SER A 127 4.55 -32.92 11.28
CA SER A 127 4.02 -33.90 12.24
C SER A 127 5.08 -34.84 12.81
N SER A 128 6.13 -35.13 12.03
CA SER A 128 7.12 -36.17 12.34
C SER A 128 8.52 -35.61 12.61
N ASN A 129 9.32 -36.35 13.39
CA ASN A 129 10.74 -36.07 13.60
C ASN A 129 11.62 -36.43 12.38
N ASP A 130 11.11 -37.20 11.42
CA ASP A 130 11.82 -37.53 10.18
C ASP A 130 11.64 -36.42 9.14
N ARG A 131 12.74 -35.73 8.83
CA ARG A 131 12.81 -34.68 7.80
C ARG A 131 12.62 -35.22 6.38
N LEU A 132 12.64 -36.55 6.19
CA LEU A 132 12.35 -37.26 4.95
C LEU A 132 10.98 -37.96 4.95
N ALA A 133 10.11 -37.64 5.93
CA ALA A 133 8.68 -37.94 5.86
C ALA A 133 7.91 -36.72 5.31
N PHE A 134 6.74 -36.97 4.74
CA PHE A 134 5.75 -35.94 4.39
C PHE A 134 4.47 -36.19 5.17
N ASP A 135 3.81 -35.12 5.63
CA ASP A 135 2.55 -35.25 6.36
C ASP A 135 1.44 -35.79 5.44
N VAL A 136 0.54 -36.63 5.96
CA VAL A 136 -0.63 -37.12 5.22
C VAL A 136 -1.90 -36.40 5.67
N GLY A 137 -2.68 -35.91 4.72
CA GLY A 137 -3.81 -35.04 5.01
C GLY A 137 -4.84 -34.94 3.89
N LEU A 138 -5.86 -34.12 4.09
CA LEU A 138 -6.98 -33.92 3.18
C LEU A 138 -6.84 -32.65 2.35
N GLN A 139 -7.26 -32.70 1.07
CA GLN A 139 -7.34 -31.56 0.16
C GLN A 139 -8.70 -31.47 -0.53
N GLU A 140 -9.20 -30.26 -0.76
CA GLU A 140 -10.49 -30.03 -1.45
C GLU A 140 -10.39 -30.20 -2.97
N ASP A 141 -9.26 -29.81 -3.57
CA ASP A 141 -9.00 -30.00 -4.99
C ASP A 141 -8.43 -31.40 -5.25
N LYS A 142 -8.85 -31.99 -6.36
CA LYS A 142 -8.34 -33.25 -6.93
C LYS A 142 -7.25 -33.04 -7.98
N ALA A 143 -6.86 -31.79 -8.23
CA ALA A 143 -5.85 -31.43 -9.22
C ALA A 143 -4.45 -31.92 -8.81
N GLY A 144 -3.74 -32.53 -9.75
CA GLY A 144 -2.37 -33.01 -9.56
C GLY A 144 -2.27 -34.46 -9.06
N GLU A 145 -1.05 -34.85 -8.74
CA GLU A 145 -0.69 -36.24 -8.42
C GLU A 145 -0.77 -36.55 -6.91
N ALA A 146 -0.83 -35.53 -6.05
CA ALA A 146 -0.74 -35.66 -4.60
C ALA A 146 -1.91 -36.40 -3.94
N CYS A 147 -3.10 -36.42 -4.58
CA CYS A 147 -4.28 -37.14 -4.09
C CYS A 147 -4.36 -38.61 -4.55
N TRP A 148 -3.38 -39.10 -5.31
CA TRP A 148 -3.42 -40.43 -5.92
C TRP A 148 -2.46 -41.41 -5.23
N TRP A 149 -2.98 -42.60 -4.94
CA TRP A 149 -2.25 -43.65 -4.23
C TRP A 149 -2.26 -44.95 -5.06
N THR A 150 -1.10 -45.54 -5.35
CA THR A 150 -1.03 -46.86 -5.99
C THR A 150 -1.16 -47.98 -4.97
N VAL A 151 -1.90 -49.03 -5.34
CA VAL A 151 -2.18 -50.19 -4.50
C VAL A 151 -1.27 -51.35 -4.89
N HIS A 152 -0.39 -51.77 -3.99
CA HIS A 152 0.55 -52.88 -4.20
C HIS A 152 0.26 -54.06 -3.27
N PRO A 153 0.56 -55.30 -3.69
CA PRO A 153 0.31 -56.49 -2.88
C PRO A 153 1.33 -56.62 -1.74
N ALA A 154 0.85 -56.86 -0.51
CA ALA A 154 1.70 -57.05 0.67
C ALA A 154 2.61 -58.30 0.62
N SER A 155 2.28 -59.30 -0.20
CA SER A 155 3.03 -60.55 -0.30
C SER A 155 3.07 -61.10 -1.73
N ARG A 156 4.04 -61.97 -2.01
CA ARG A 156 4.19 -62.69 -3.29
C ARG A 156 3.07 -63.71 -3.59
N GLN A 157 2.02 -63.78 -2.77
CA GLN A 157 0.81 -64.60 -3.03
C GLN A 157 -0.22 -63.89 -3.93
N ARG A 158 0.04 -62.63 -4.30
CA ARG A 158 -0.76 -61.82 -5.22
C ARG A 158 0.19 -61.14 -6.22
N SER A 159 -0.30 -60.93 -7.43
CA SER A 159 0.42 -60.32 -8.54
C SER A 159 -0.25 -59.02 -8.98
N GLU A 160 0.54 -58.12 -9.57
CA GLU A 160 0.03 -56.92 -10.22
C GLU A 160 -1.03 -57.26 -11.30
N GLY A 161 -2.15 -56.55 -11.29
CA GLY A 161 -3.32 -56.82 -12.14
C GLY A 161 -4.34 -57.83 -11.61
N GLU A 162 -4.08 -58.53 -10.49
CA GLU A 162 -5.10 -59.35 -9.82
C GLU A 162 -6.19 -58.47 -9.15
N LYS A 163 -7.41 -59.01 -9.00
CA LYS A 163 -8.51 -58.36 -8.27
C LYS A 163 -8.22 -58.33 -6.77
N VAL A 164 -8.35 -57.17 -6.13
CA VAL A 164 -8.21 -57.02 -4.67
C VAL A 164 -9.44 -57.57 -3.95
N ARG A 165 -9.24 -58.51 -3.02
CA ARG A 165 -10.32 -59.09 -2.21
C ARG A 165 -10.56 -58.29 -0.93
N VAL A 166 -11.78 -58.39 -0.41
CA VAL A 166 -12.12 -57.85 0.92
C VAL A 166 -11.24 -58.54 1.98
N GLY A 167 -10.49 -57.75 2.76
CA GLY A 167 -9.57 -58.25 3.78
C GLY A 167 -8.20 -58.72 3.27
N ASP A 168 -7.85 -58.53 1.99
CA ASP A 168 -6.45 -58.60 1.56
C ASP A 168 -5.66 -57.43 2.20
N ASP A 169 -4.43 -57.67 2.66
CA ASP A 169 -3.52 -56.63 3.15
C ASP A 169 -2.82 -55.92 1.97
N LEU A 170 -2.83 -54.59 2.00
CA LEU A 170 -2.34 -53.72 0.92
C LEU A 170 -1.15 -52.87 1.39
N ILE A 171 -0.34 -52.47 0.42
CA ILE A 171 0.67 -51.43 0.56
C ILE A 171 0.21 -50.24 -0.31
N LEU A 172 0.10 -49.06 0.29
CA LEU A 172 -0.28 -47.82 -0.40
C LEU A 172 0.95 -46.94 -0.61
N VAL A 173 1.17 -46.47 -1.84
CA VAL A 173 2.28 -45.59 -2.23
C VAL A 173 1.73 -44.32 -2.87
N SER A 174 2.21 -43.15 -2.44
CA SER A 174 1.85 -41.86 -3.05
C SER A 174 2.43 -41.73 -4.45
N VAL A 175 1.61 -41.32 -5.43
CA VAL A 175 2.07 -41.09 -6.81
C VAL A 175 3.00 -39.88 -6.92
N SER A 176 2.81 -38.84 -6.10
CA SER A 176 3.60 -37.59 -6.20
C SER A 176 4.97 -37.65 -5.52
N SER A 177 5.11 -38.50 -4.49
CA SER A 177 6.31 -38.55 -3.64
C SER A 177 7.03 -39.90 -3.66
N GLU A 178 6.42 -40.93 -4.25
CA GLU A 178 6.92 -42.32 -4.27
C GLU A 178 7.16 -42.91 -2.86
N ARG A 179 6.48 -42.37 -1.84
CA ARG A 179 6.58 -42.80 -0.43
C ARG A 179 5.39 -43.67 -0.01
N TYR A 180 5.64 -44.60 0.90
CA TYR A 180 4.62 -45.47 1.49
C TYR A 180 3.77 -44.72 2.51
N LEU A 181 2.49 -45.07 2.63
CA LEU A 181 1.64 -44.64 3.75
C LEU A 181 2.03 -45.39 5.02
N VAL A 182 2.47 -44.68 6.06
CA VAL A 182 3.06 -45.22 7.29
C VAL A 182 2.22 -44.90 8.51
N SER A 183 2.02 -45.90 9.37
CA SER A 183 1.31 -45.76 10.66
C SER A 183 2.32 -45.70 11.81
N LEU A 184 2.50 -44.53 12.43
CA LEU A 184 3.39 -44.38 13.60
C LEU A 184 2.59 -44.59 14.89
N SER A 185 2.70 -45.80 15.46
CA SER A 185 1.95 -46.22 16.65
C SER A 185 2.25 -45.41 17.91
N ASP A 186 3.51 -45.03 18.12
CA ASP A 186 3.97 -44.38 19.35
C ASP A 186 3.44 -42.93 19.49
N SER A 187 3.06 -42.31 18.38
CA SER A 187 2.53 -40.94 18.32
C SER A 187 1.08 -40.84 17.81
N LEU A 188 0.48 -41.95 17.34
CA LEU A 188 -0.83 -41.99 16.66
C LEU A 188 -0.91 -41.12 15.38
N ILE A 189 0.24 -40.89 14.73
CA ILE A 189 0.40 -40.06 13.52
C ILE A 189 0.45 -40.94 12.25
N VAL A 190 0.06 -40.36 11.12
CA VAL A 190 0.15 -41.00 9.79
C VAL A 190 0.94 -40.13 8.83
N ASP A 191 2.00 -40.70 8.28
CA ASP A 191 2.98 -40.00 7.43
C ASP A 191 3.24 -40.77 6.14
N ALA A 192 3.86 -40.11 5.16
CA ALA A 192 4.37 -40.70 3.95
C ALA A 192 5.91 -40.77 4.00
N ALA A 193 6.47 -41.98 4.17
CA ALA A 193 7.90 -42.24 4.36
C ALA A 193 8.38 -43.52 3.63
N PHE A 194 9.66 -43.88 3.79
CA PHE A 194 10.26 -45.04 3.07
C PHE A 194 10.01 -46.41 3.72
N GLN A 195 9.38 -46.47 4.90
CA GLN A 195 9.05 -47.73 5.59
C GLN A 195 7.64 -48.19 5.23
N GLN A 196 7.49 -49.38 4.67
CA GLN A 196 6.18 -49.93 4.33
C GLN A 196 5.36 -50.27 5.59
N THR A 197 4.05 -49.95 5.58
CA THR A 197 3.05 -50.42 6.54
C THR A 197 2.00 -51.26 5.81
N LEU A 198 1.48 -52.29 6.48
CA LEU A 198 0.40 -53.12 5.98
C LEU A 198 -0.96 -52.50 6.35
N TRP A 199 -1.78 -52.20 5.33
CA TRP A 199 -3.10 -51.63 5.48
C TRP A 199 -4.17 -52.63 5.01
N SER A 200 -4.97 -53.12 5.94
CA SER A 200 -6.11 -53.98 5.66
C SER A 200 -7.34 -53.12 5.36
N VAL A 201 -8.00 -53.37 4.22
CA VAL A 201 -9.18 -52.58 3.81
C VAL A 201 -10.46 -53.31 4.19
N ALA A 202 -11.23 -52.70 5.10
CA ALA A 202 -12.48 -53.25 5.60
C ALA A 202 -13.69 -52.45 5.07
N PRO A 203 -14.67 -53.08 4.40
CA PRO A 203 -15.86 -52.38 3.90
C PRO A 203 -16.81 -51.97 5.03
N ILE A 204 -17.34 -50.75 4.93
CA ILE A 204 -18.45 -50.18 5.71
C ILE A 204 -19.77 -50.53 5.02
N CYS A 205 -19.89 -50.20 3.73
CA CYS A 205 -21.07 -50.38 2.90
C CYS A 205 -20.62 -50.58 1.44
N SER A 206 -21.35 -51.38 0.66
CA SER A 206 -21.09 -51.49 -0.78
C SER A 206 -21.96 -50.51 -1.55
N GLY A 207 -21.34 -49.81 -2.51
CA GLY A 207 -22.02 -48.79 -3.32
C GLY A 207 -23.15 -49.32 -4.19
N GLY A 208 -23.14 -50.62 -4.53
CA GLY A 208 -24.19 -51.26 -5.33
C GLY A 208 -25.38 -51.82 -4.52
N ALA A 209 -25.20 -52.09 -3.22
CA ALA A 209 -26.12 -52.92 -2.43
C ALA A 209 -27.14 -52.13 -1.58
N VAL A 210 -27.36 -50.84 -1.89
CA VAL A 210 -28.21 -49.94 -1.10
C VAL A 210 -29.65 -49.95 -1.60
N ALA A 211 -30.58 -50.37 -0.74
CA ALA A 211 -32.02 -50.27 -1.02
C ALA A 211 -32.55 -48.87 -0.61
N GLN A 212 -33.20 -48.17 -1.52
CA GLN A 212 -33.72 -46.83 -1.25
C GLN A 212 -34.86 -46.87 -0.22
N GLY A 213 -34.77 -46.03 0.82
CA GLY A 213 -35.79 -45.91 1.87
C GLY A 213 -35.63 -46.86 3.07
N TYR A 214 -34.53 -47.60 3.15
CA TYR A 214 -34.21 -48.48 4.28
C TYR A 214 -33.12 -47.87 5.18
N LEU A 215 -33.30 -47.98 6.49
CA LEU A 215 -32.36 -47.47 7.50
C LEU A 215 -31.05 -48.29 7.50
N LYS A 216 -29.91 -47.58 7.51
CA LYS A 216 -28.58 -48.18 7.70
C LYS A 216 -27.94 -47.78 9.03
N GLY A 217 -26.92 -48.52 9.43
CA GLY A 217 -25.96 -48.02 10.43
C GLY A 217 -25.16 -46.83 9.90
N GLY A 218 -24.75 -45.95 10.81
CA GLY A 218 -24.06 -44.69 10.51
C GLY A 218 -24.98 -43.52 10.15
N GLU A 219 -26.23 -43.79 9.76
CA GLU A 219 -27.16 -42.73 9.34
C GLU A 219 -27.60 -41.84 10.52
N THR A 220 -27.80 -40.55 10.20
CA THR A 220 -28.32 -39.55 11.13
C THR A 220 -29.81 -39.34 10.87
N LEU A 221 -30.61 -39.44 11.93
CA LEU A 221 -32.07 -39.51 11.89
C LEU A 221 -32.72 -38.65 12.98
N ARG A 222 -34.04 -38.46 12.88
CA ARG A 222 -34.88 -37.87 13.93
C ARG A 222 -35.87 -38.90 14.45
N LEU A 223 -36.04 -38.98 15.76
CA LEU A 223 -36.99 -39.90 16.41
C LEU A 223 -38.32 -39.18 16.65
N LEU A 224 -39.36 -39.58 15.90
CA LEU A 224 -40.70 -38.99 15.95
C LEU A 224 -41.63 -39.79 16.87
N HIS A 225 -42.50 -39.10 17.62
CA HIS A 225 -43.39 -39.72 18.59
C HIS A 225 -44.81 -39.97 18.04
N GLY A 226 -45.04 -41.20 17.56
CA GLY A 226 -46.35 -41.67 17.12
C GLY A 226 -46.90 -40.87 15.93
N HIS A 227 -48.18 -40.49 15.99
CA HIS A 227 -48.83 -39.63 14.98
C HIS A 227 -48.67 -38.13 15.28
N SER A 228 -47.95 -37.75 16.34
CA SER A 228 -47.69 -36.35 16.67
C SER A 228 -46.44 -35.85 15.95
N ALA A 229 -46.38 -34.54 15.66
CA ALA A 229 -45.17 -33.89 15.16
C ALA A 229 -44.11 -33.65 16.26
N ALA A 230 -44.18 -34.39 17.38
CA ALA A 230 -43.19 -34.29 18.45
C ALA A 230 -41.93 -35.09 18.09
N CYS A 231 -40.76 -34.52 18.37
CA CYS A 231 -39.47 -35.19 18.18
C CYS A 231 -38.70 -35.27 19.51
N LEU A 232 -37.88 -36.32 19.65
CA LEU A 232 -37.00 -36.50 20.79
C LEU A 232 -35.80 -35.56 20.69
N THR A 233 -35.63 -34.71 21.70
CA THR A 233 -34.67 -33.59 21.71
C THR A 233 -34.06 -33.40 23.10
N ILE A 234 -33.03 -32.55 23.17
CA ILE A 234 -32.53 -31.98 24.43
C ILE A 234 -32.94 -30.50 24.60
N PRO A 235 -32.84 -29.93 25.82
CA PRO A 235 -32.94 -28.49 26.08
C PRO A 235 -31.92 -27.63 25.31
N SER A 236 -32.24 -26.35 25.13
CA SER A 236 -31.32 -25.37 24.55
C SER A 236 -30.08 -25.14 25.44
N THR A 237 -29.00 -24.65 24.83
CA THR A 237 -27.73 -24.32 25.50
C THR A 237 -27.89 -23.30 26.62
N GLU A 238 -28.84 -22.37 26.49
CA GLU A 238 -29.20 -21.37 27.51
C GLU A 238 -29.58 -21.96 28.88
N GLN A 239 -30.08 -23.21 28.93
CA GLN A 239 -30.56 -23.84 30.16
C GLN A 239 -29.44 -24.56 30.95
N GLY A 240 -28.21 -24.61 30.42
CA GLY A 240 -27.03 -25.14 31.10
C GLY A 240 -26.79 -26.65 30.91
N GLU A 241 -25.52 -27.05 31.00
CA GLU A 241 -25.05 -28.36 30.57
C GLU A 241 -25.70 -29.56 31.29
N GLU A 242 -25.99 -29.45 32.59
CA GLU A 242 -26.57 -30.56 33.36
C GLU A 242 -28.06 -30.80 32.97
N LEU A 243 -28.77 -29.76 32.51
CA LEU A 243 -30.12 -29.92 31.94
C LEU A 243 -30.07 -30.47 30.51
N GLN A 244 -29.04 -30.16 29.73
CA GLN A 244 -28.83 -30.78 28.40
C GLN A 244 -28.59 -32.30 28.46
N ARG A 245 -28.29 -32.87 29.62
CA ARG A 245 -28.20 -34.33 29.81
C ARG A 245 -29.58 -35.01 29.85
N ILE A 246 -30.66 -34.25 30.03
CA ILE A 246 -32.03 -34.75 30.13
C ILE A 246 -32.72 -34.62 28.77
N MET A 247 -33.51 -35.63 28.38
CA MET A 247 -34.21 -35.65 27.10
C MET A 247 -35.72 -35.47 27.28
N HIS A 248 -36.34 -34.76 26.36
CA HIS A 248 -37.78 -34.54 26.32
C HIS A 248 -38.33 -34.61 24.89
N TYR A 249 -39.65 -34.62 24.78
CA TYR A 249 -40.35 -34.48 23.50
C TYR A 249 -40.83 -33.05 23.33
N GLU A 250 -40.48 -32.42 22.22
CA GLU A 250 -40.89 -31.05 21.88
C GLU A 250 -41.65 -31.06 20.54
N ILE A 251 -42.71 -30.25 20.46
CA ILE A 251 -43.59 -30.13 19.29
C ILE A 251 -43.31 -28.79 18.61
N GLY A 252 -43.24 -28.79 17.27
CA GLY A 252 -43.14 -27.57 16.48
C GLY A 252 -41.86 -27.52 15.66
N SER A 253 -41.19 -26.38 15.68
CA SER A 253 -40.01 -26.11 14.83
C SER A 253 -38.81 -27.01 15.12
N VAL A 254 -38.73 -27.67 16.28
CA VAL A 254 -37.61 -28.55 16.68
C VAL A 254 -37.31 -29.68 15.69
N SER A 255 -38.31 -30.11 14.91
CA SER A 255 -38.12 -31.06 13.82
C SER A 255 -37.19 -30.57 12.69
N SER A 256 -36.84 -29.28 12.65
CA SER A 256 -35.82 -28.69 11.77
C SER A 256 -34.55 -28.23 12.49
N HIS A 257 -34.43 -28.41 13.81
CA HIS A 257 -33.25 -28.01 14.59
C HIS A 257 -32.16 -29.12 14.60
N ALA A 258 -30.96 -28.79 15.08
CA ALA A 258 -29.86 -29.74 15.18
C ALA A 258 -29.92 -30.58 16.48
N ARG A 259 -30.35 -30.01 17.62
CA ARG A 259 -30.68 -30.69 18.90
C ARG A 259 -31.72 -31.84 18.87
N SER A 260 -32.25 -32.19 17.70
CA SER A 260 -33.13 -33.36 17.48
C SER A 260 -32.49 -34.47 16.62
N LEU A 261 -31.21 -34.31 16.25
CA LEU A 261 -30.47 -35.25 15.40
C LEU A 261 -29.75 -36.33 16.22
N TRP A 262 -29.99 -37.57 15.85
CA TRP A 262 -29.42 -38.76 16.48
C TRP A 262 -28.71 -39.61 15.43
N ARG A 263 -27.49 -40.08 15.72
CA ARG A 263 -26.70 -40.97 14.86
C ARG A 263 -26.77 -42.40 15.39
N LEU A 264 -27.11 -43.35 14.52
CA LEU A 264 -27.18 -44.77 14.88
C LEU A 264 -25.85 -45.47 14.62
N GLU A 265 -25.19 -45.95 15.66
CA GLU A 265 -23.86 -46.56 15.57
C GLU A 265 -23.93 -48.06 15.85
N ILE A 266 -23.62 -48.88 14.84
CA ILE A 266 -23.61 -50.34 14.96
C ILE A 266 -22.33 -50.78 15.69
N LEU A 267 -22.45 -51.75 16.61
CA LEU A 267 -21.35 -52.28 17.45
C LEU A 267 -20.27 -53.09 16.69
N ARG A 268 -20.11 -52.90 15.38
CA ARG A 268 -19.15 -53.60 14.51
C ARG A 268 -18.53 -52.58 13.55
N VAL A 269 -17.23 -52.71 13.29
CA VAL A 269 -16.51 -51.85 12.33
C VAL A 269 -16.77 -52.31 10.90
N VAL A 270 -16.53 -53.59 10.59
CA VAL A 270 -16.80 -54.17 9.26
C VAL A 270 -18.31 -54.32 9.06
N TRP A 271 -18.81 -53.87 7.90
CA TRP A 271 -20.22 -53.80 7.54
C TRP A 271 -21.07 -52.96 8.51
N SER A 272 -20.47 -51.89 9.08
CA SER A 272 -21.17 -50.92 9.95
C SER A 272 -22.26 -50.14 9.22
N GLY A 273 -22.15 -49.94 7.91
CA GLY A 273 -23.10 -49.22 7.05
C GLY A 273 -24.16 -50.11 6.38
N ARG A 274 -24.32 -51.36 6.83
CA ARG A 274 -25.36 -52.27 6.31
C ARG A 274 -26.78 -51.84 6.74
N HIS A 275 -27.79 -52.31 6.03
CA HIS A 275 -29.20 -52.17 6.45
C HIS A 275 -29.40 -52.71 7.88
N THR A 276 -30.04 -51.92 8.74
CA THR A 276 -30.28 -52.29 10.14
C THR A 276 -31.42 -53.30 10.23
N CYS A 277 -31.14 -54.48 10.80
CA CYS A 277 -32.16 -55.50 11.05
C CYS A 277 -32.81 -55.31 12.43
N TRP A 278 -34.07 -55.77 12.57
CA TRP A 278 -34.69 -55.97 13.88
C TRP A 278 -33.83 -56.88 14.77
N GLY A 279 -33.81 -56.60 16.07
CA GLY A 279 -32.98 -57.32 17.04
C GLY A 279 -31.46 -57.09 16.91
N GLN A 280 -30.99 -56.18 16.05
CA GLN A 280 -29.58 -55.83 15.97
C GLN A 280 -29.19 -54.77 17.02
N PRO A 281 -28.16 -54.99 17.85
CA PRO A 281 -27.76 -54.01 18.87
C PRO A 281 -26.98 -52.83 18.27
N PHE A 282 -27.31 -51.62 18.72
CA PHE A 282 -26.68 -50.36 18.33
C PHE A 282 -26.51 -49.41 19.53
N ARG A 283 -25.63 -48.42 19.39
CA ARG A 283 -25.53 -47.23 20.25
C ARG A 283 -26.22 -46.05 19.56
N LEU A 284 -26.80 -45.14 20.33
CA LEU A 284 -27.38 -43.91 19.80
C LEU A 284 -26.57 -42.72 20.30
N CYS A 285 -25.98 -41.95 19.38
CA CYS A 285 -25.19 -40.76 19.69
C CYS A 285 -26.01 -39.50 19.38
N HIS A 286 -26.03 -38.53 20.30
CA HIS A 286 -26.62 -37.22 20.05
C HIS A 286 -25.61 -36.34 19.31
N VAL A 287 -25.97 -35.86 18.12
CA VAL A 287 -25.00 -35.35 17.13
C VAL A 287 -24.30 -34.07 17.62
N THR A 288 -25.03 -33.09 18.15
CA THR A 288 -24.41 -31.78 18.47
C THR A 288 -23.61 -31.79 19.77
N THR A 289 -23.88 -32.72 20.68
CA THR A 289 -23.13 -32.84 21.95
C THR A 289 -22.07 -33.94 21.95
N GLY A 290 -22.05 -34.83 20.94
CA GLY A 290 -21.13 -35.99 20.89
C GLY A 290 -21.30 -36.98 22.06
N ARG A 291 -22.46 -36.97 22.73
CA ARG A 291 -22.76 -37.79 23.91
C ARG A 291 -23.68 -38.96 23.54
N TYR A 292 -23.54 -40.07 24.24
CA TYR A 292 -24.29 -41.29 23.97
C TYR A 292 -25.53 -41.39 24.85
N LEU A 293 -26.59 -41.97 24.30
CA LEU A 293 -27.76 -42.32 25.09
C LEU A 293 -27.40 -43.44 26.07
N GLY A 294 -27.56 -43.18 27.37
CA GLY A 294 -27.27 -44.13 28.43
C GLY A 294 -28.44 -44.28 29.41
N LEU A 295 -28.44 -45.39 30.12
CA LEU A 295 -29.41 -45.70 31.15
C LEU A 295 -28.72 -46.16 32.43
N THR A 296 -28.60 -45.26 33.41
CA THR A 296 -28.11 -45.57 34.76
C THR A 296 -29.26 -45.59 35.77
N GLU A 297 -28.95 -45.81 37.05
CA GLU A 297 -29.98 -45.98 38.08
C GLU A 297 -30.37 -44.76 38.88
N ASP A 298 -29.36 -43.96 39.18
CA ASP A 298 -29.43 -42.66 39.81
C ASP A 298 -30.22 -41.66 38.94
N ARG A 299 -29.99 -41.70 37.61
CA ARG A 299 -30.49 -40.66 36.67
C ARG A 299 -31.53 -41.15 35.66
N GLY A 300 -31.67 -42.47 35.46
CA GLY A 300 -32.53 -43.01 34.41
C GLY A 300 -31.95 -42.75 33.01
N LEU A 301 -32.81 -42.37 32.06
CA LEU A 301 -32.40 -42.11 30.66
C LEU A 301 -31.77 -40.72 30.55
N HIS A 302 -30.50 -40.67 30.15
CA HIS A 302 -29.74 -39.41 30.06
C HIS A 302 -28.56 -39.54 29.07
N LEU A 303 -27.90 -38.42 28.77
CA LEU A 303 -26.69 -38.41 27.94
C LEU A 303 -25.41 -38.64 28.76
N VAL A 304 -24.60 -39.60 28.29
CA VAL A 304 -23.34 -40.05 28.89
C VAL A 304 -22.17 -39.63 28.00
N ASP A 305 -21.08 -39.14 28.63
CA ASP A 305 -19.86 -38.74 27.92
C ASP A 305 -19.11 -39.96 27.35
N ARG A 306 -18.45 -39.81 26.19
CA ARG A 306 -17.82 -40.89 25.40
C ARG A 306 -16.96 -41.87 26.22
N ASP A 307 -16.13 -41.35 27.12
CA ASP A 307 -15.15 -42.13 27.88
C ASP A 307 -15.75 -42.97 29.01
N LYS A 308 -17.05 -42.81 29.29
CA LYS A 308 -17.77 -43.51 30.37
C LYS A 308 -18.64 -44.67 29.86
N VAL A 309 -18.73 -44.88 28.55
CA VAL A 309 -19.60 -45.87 27.89
C VAL A 309 -18.98 -47.29 27.94
N ARG A 310 -19.27 -48.07 28.99
CA ARG A 310 -18.71 -49.42 29.18
C ARG A 310 -19.66 -50.54 28.70
N SER A 311 -19.36 -51.20 27.59
CA SER A 311 -20.11 -52.39 27.15
C SER A 311 -19.62 -53.70 27.80
N ASP A 312 -19.56 -53.74 29.14
CA ASP A 312 -19.48 -55.00 29.88
C ASP A 312 -20.87 -55.64 30.02
N PHE A 313 -20.91 -56.92 30.44
CA PHE A 313 -22.02 -57.88 30.29
C PHE A 313 -23.44 -57.49 30.79
N ASN A 314 -23.64 -56.29 31.34
CA ASN A 314 -24.96 -55.74 31.69
C ASN A 314 -25.36 -54.62 30.71
N ASN A 315 -25.94 -54.99 29.56
CA ASN A 315 -26.47 -54.08 28.51
C ASN A 315 -27.21 -52.84 29.08
N LYS A 316 -26.54 -51.68 29.18
CA LYS A 316 -27.14 -50.40 29.66
C LYS A 316 -27.06 -49.27 28.63
N GLU A 317 -26.13 -49.34 27.69
CA GLU A 317 -25.93 -48.37 26.60
C GLU A 317 -26.10 -49.00 25.20
N ALA A 318 -26.65 -50.22 25.11
CA ALA A 318 -26.94 -50.92 23.86
C ALA A 318 -28.45 -51.10 23.65
N PHE A 319 -28.94 -50.61 22.50
CA PHE A 319 -30.36 -50.50 22.16
C PHE A 319 -30.73 -51.46 21.02
N LEU A 320 -32.02 -51.82 20.93
CA LEU A 320 -32.57 -52.79 19.98
C LEU A 320 -33.89 -52.26 19.41
N PHE A 321 -34.13 -52.47 18.11
CA PHE A 321 -35.45 -52.29 17.51
C PHE A 321 -36.20 -53.65 17.48
N ASN A 322 -37.48 -53.66 17.86
CA ASN A 322 -38.36 -54.84 17.86
C ASN A 322 -39.67 -54.57 17.08
N GLU A 323 -40.22 -55.60 16.43
CA GLU A 323 -41.46 -55.51 15.63
C GLU A 323 -42.76 -55.48 16.46
N THR A 324 -42.72 -55.84 17.74
CA THR A 324 -43.88 -55.85 18.65
C THR A 324 -43.58 -55.19 19.99
N SER A 325 -44.64 -54.70 20.64
CA SER A 325 -44.65 -53.67 21.68
C SER A 325 -43.64 -53.79 22.83
N HIS A 326 -43.20 -52.60 23.28
CA HIS A 326 -42.41 -52.28 24.49
C HIS A 326 -40.88 -52.42 24.39
N ILE A 327 -40.22 -51.25 24.25
CA ILE A 327 -38.80 -51.04 24.54
C ILE A 327 -38.63 -51.09 26.08
N PHE A 328 -37.75 -51.96 26.58
CA PHE A 328 -37.55 -52.18 28.01
C PHE A 328 -36.16 -51.72 28.46
N PHE A 329 -36.10 -51.07 29.63
CA PHE A 329 -34.90 -50.43 30.17
C PHE A 329 -34.65 -50.91 31.62
N ARG A 330 -33.39 -51.26 31.96
CA ARG A 330 -32.98 -51.80 33.29
C ARG A 330 -31.64 -51.23 33.82
N LYS A 331 -31.44 -51.36 35.13
CA LYS A 331 -30.98 -50.31 36.06
C LYS A 331 -29.71 -50.81 36.89
N LEU A 332 -28.87 -49.95 37.54
CA LEU A 332 -27.90 -50.10 38.71
C LEU A 332 -26.38 -49.80 38.45
N ASP A 333 -25.59 -48.91 39.10
CA ASP A 333 -25.75 -47.61 39.81
C ASP A 333 -24.35 -46.95 40.10
N GLY A 334 -24.25 -45.64 40.50
CA GLY A 334 -23.21 -45.14 41.46
C GLY A 334 -22.05 -44.14 41.08
N PHE A 335 -22.20 -42.86 41.51
CA PHE A 335 -21.21 -41.93 42.14
C PHE A 335 -20.12 -41.07 41.42
N ASN A 336 -19.77 -39.97 42.12
CA ASN A 336 -19.06 -38.73 41.74
C ASN A 336 -17.50 -38.79 41.81
N GLN A 337 -16.80 -37.87 41.12
CA GLN A 337 -16.13 -36.69 41.74
C GLN A 337 -15.38 -35.77 40.74
N GLU A 338 -15.14 -34.53 41.18
CA GLU A 338 -14.41 -33.47 40.47
C GLU A 338 -12.88 -33.65 40.53
N GLY A 339 -12.15 -33.10 39.57
CA GLY A 339 -10.68 -33.09 39.59
C GLY A 339 -10.08 -32.09 38.58
N ASN A 340 -9.17 -31.23 39.06
CA ASN A 340 -8.52 -30.18 38.27
C ASN A 340 -7.75 -30.72 37.06
N LEU A 341 -7.90 -30.07 35.90
CA LEU A 341 -7.06 -30.27 34.71
C LEU A 341 -5.99 -29.16 34.60
N PRO A 342 -4.75 -29.49 34.18
CA PRO A 342 -3.65 -28.53 34.08
C PRO A 342 -3.77 -27.62 32.84
N SER A 343 -2.96 -26.55 32.82
CA SER A 343 -2.95 -25.52 31.77
C SER A 343 -2.68 -26.08 30.37
N ILE A 344 -3.70 -26.03 29.51
CA ILE A 344 -3.63 -26.39 28.08
C ILE A 344 -3.06 -25.21 27.28
N SER A 345 -2.06 -25.44 26.44
CA SER A 345 -1.59 -24.47 25.45
C SER A 345 -2.60 -24.32 24.31
N LEU A 346 -3.00 -23.08 23.98
CA LEU A 346 -3.99 -22.85 22.92
C LEU A 346 -3.43 -23.24 21.53
N PRO A 347 -4.16 -24.05 20.72
CA PRO A 347 -3.76 -24.40 19.36
C PRO A 347 -4.14 -23.29 18.37
N VAL A 348 -3.41 -22.17 18.42
CA VAL A 348 -3.64 -20.93 17.65
C VAL A 348 -3.88 -21.18 16.15
N GLU A 349 -3.04 -22.01 15.52
CA GLU A 349 -3.17 -22.30 14.08
C GLU A 349 -4.42 -23.13 13.76
N ILE A 350 -4.83 -24.08 14.61
CA ILE A 350 -6.06 -24.87 14.39
C ILE A 350 -7.28 -23.96 14.47
N VAL A 351 -7.32 -23.04 15.44
CA VAL A 351 -8.40 -22.05 15.55
C VAL A 351 -8.48 -21.19 14.30
N LYS A 352 -7.35 -20.69 13.80
CA LYS A 352 -7.30 -19.88 12.56
C LYS A 352 -7.85 -20.63 11.34
N HIS A 353 -7.42 -21.88 11.12
CA HIS A 353 -7.91 -22.69 10.00
C HIS A 353 -9.41 -23.02 10.15
N SER A 354 -9.88 -23.34 11.36
CA SER A 354 -11.30 -23.55 11.65
C SER A 354 -12.16 -22.32 11.34
N LEU A 355 -11.69 -21.12 11.69
CA LEU A 355 -12.41 -19.89 11.37
C LEU A 355 -12.48 -19.63 9.86
N GLN A 356 -11.37 -19.80 9.14
CA GLN A 356 -11.35 -19.64 7.68
C GLN A 356 -12.27 -20.64 6.97
N ASP A 357 -12.28 -21.90 7.43
CA ASP A 357 -13.19 -22.94 6.95
C ASP A 357 -14.65 -22.57 7.16
N LEU A 358 -15.01 -22.06 8.34
CA LEU A 358 -16.37 -21.63 8.65
C LEU A 358 -16.78 -20.40 7.82
N ILE A 359 -15.89 -19.42 7.64
CA ILE A 359 -16.13 -18.26 6.76
C ILE A 359 -16.42 -18.73 5.33
N ASN A 360 -15.61 -19.66 4.81
CA ASN A 360 -15.81 -20.25 3.47
C ASN A 360 -17.11 -21.05 3.40
N TYR A 361 -17.45 -21.80 4.45
CA TYR A 361 -18.70 -22.56 4.54
C TYR A 361 -19.94 -21.64 4.47
N PHE A 362 -19.89 -20.46 5.10
CA PHE A 362 -20.95 -19.46 5.09
C PHE A 362 -20.84 -18.44 3.93
N GLN A 363 -19.96 -18.65 2.95
CA GLN A 363 -19.77 -17.71 1.85
C GLN A 363 -21.05 -17.56 1.00
N PRO A 364 -21.47 -16.32 0.66
CA PRO A 364 -22.60 -16.10 -0.25
C PRO A 364 -22.28 -16.56 -1.69
N PRO A 365 -23.30 -16.94 -2.49
CA PRO A 365 -23.10 -17.43 -3.85
C PRO A 365 -22.52 -16.34 -4.77
N LEU A 366 -21.43 -16.70 -5.46
CA LEU A 366 -20.74 -15.87 -6.43
C LEU A 366 -21.65 -15.36 -7.55
N ASP A 367 -21.38 -14.14 -8.03
CA ASP A 367 -22.09 -13.56 -9.16
C ASP A 367 -21.70 -14.24 -10.48
N GLY A 368 -22.71 -14.55 -11.30
CA GLY A 368 -22.58 -15.33 -12.54
C GLY A 368 -23.34 -16.67 -12.54
N GLN A 369 -23.83 -17.13 -11.39
CA GLN A 369 -24.73 -18.31 -11.32
C GLN A 369 -26.13 -18.00 -11.87
N SER A 370 -26.87 -19.02 -12.30
CA SER A 370 -28.28 -18.87 -12.66
C SER A 370 -29.11 -18.47 -11.44
N HIS A 371 -30.20 -17.72 -11.66
CA HIS A 371 -31.05 -17.23 -10.58
C HIS A 371 -31.59 -18.37 -9.68
N GLU A 372 -31.97 -19.51 -10.28
CA GLU A 372 -32.43 -20.69 -9.56
C GLU A 372 -31.34 -21.33 -8.70
N ALA A 373 -30.13 -21.51 -9.23
CA ALA A 373 -28.99 -22.03 -8.47
C ALA A 373 -28.60 -21.08 -7.33
N LYS A 374 -28.60 -19.76 -7.59
CA LYS A 374 -28.34 -18.72 -6.58
C LYS A 374 -29.39 -18.76 -5.47
N GLN A 375 -30.68 -18.89 -5.81
CA GLN A 375 -31.76 -18.98 -4.83
C GLN A 375 -31.69 -20.25 -3.97
N ASN A 376 -31.43 -21.42 -4.59
CA ASN A 376 -31.28 -22.68 -3.86
C ASN A 376 -30.07 -22.63 -2.90
N THR A 377 -28.96 -22.03 -3.34
CA THR A 377 -27.76 -21.83 -2.50
C THR A 377 -28.03 -20.86 -1.35
N MET A 378 -28.74 -19.76 -1.60
CA MET A 378 -29.18 -18.82 -0.54
C MET A 378 -30.11 -19.48 0.47
N THR A 379 -31.04 -20.34 0.04
CA THR A 379 -31.92 -21.09 0.97
C THR A 379 -31.11 -22.07 1.82
N ALA A 380 -30.18 -22.82 1.21
CA ALA A 380 -29.27 -23.69 1.95
C ALA A 380 -28.36 -22.92 2.92
N LEU A 381 -27.87 -21.74 2.55
CA LEU A 381 -27.09 -20.86 3.42
C LEU A 381 -27.89 -20.41 4.64
N LYS A 382 -29.12 -19.90 4.45
CA LYS A 382 -29.99 -19.47 5.57
C LYS A 382 -30.35 -20.61 6.51
N ASN A 383 -30.62 -21.80 5.98
CA ASN A 383 -30.87 -22.98 6.81
C ASN A 383 -29.66 -23.34 7.69
N ARG A 384 -28.43 -23.24 7.16
CA ARG A 384 -27.19 -23.46 7.93
C ARG A 384 -26.97 -22.38 8.99
N GLN A 385 -27.16 -21.10 8.63
CA GLN A 385 -27.09 -19.97 9.56
C GLN A 385 -28.09 -20.10 10.72
N ASN A 386 -29.32 -20.57 10.45
CA ASN A 386 -30.32 -20.81 11.48
C ASN A 386 -29.93 -21.96 12.41
N MET A 387 -29.42 -23.09 11.88
CA MET A 387 -28.96 -24.21 12.72
C MET A 387 -27.84 -23.79 13.69
N PHE A 388 -26.93 -22.91 13.25
CA PHE A 388 -25.85 -22.39 14.12
C PHE A 388 -26.38 -21.40 15.17
N GLN A 389 -27.40 -20.62 14.85
CA GLN A 389 -28.03 -19.71 15.81
C GLN A 389 -28.82 -20.47 16.89
N GLU A 390 -29.55 -21.53 16.53
CA GLU A 390 -30.33 -22.35 17.48
C GLU A 390 -29.46 -23.15 18.47
N GLU A 391 -28.22 -23.50 18.12
CA GLU A 391 -27.26 -24.12 19.06
C GLU A 391 -26.46 -23.07 19.87
N GLY A 392 -26.72 -21.76 19.69
CA GLY A 392 -26.07 -20.67 20.45
C GLY A 392 -24.67 -20.29 19.96
N VAL A 393 -24.28 -20.63 18.72
CA VAL A 393 -22.91 -20.39 18.23
C VAL A 393 -22.58 -18.90 18.10
N ILE A 394 -23.58 -18.03 17.87
CA ILE A 394 -23.37 -16.58 17.83
C ILE A 394 -22.89 -16.08 19.20
N ASP A 395 -23.50 -16.53 20.29
CA ASP A 395 -23.15 -16.10 21.64
C ASP A 395 -21.79 -16.66 22.09
N LEU A 396 -21.45 -17.89 21.66
CA LEU A 396 -20.09 -18.44 21.82
C LEU A 396 -19.03 -17.59 21.09
N VAL A 397 -19.32 -17.16 19.85
CA VAL A 397 -18.42 -16.26 19.09
C VAL A 397 -18.27 -14.91 19.79
N LEU A 398 -19.34 -14.36 20.38
CA LEU A 398 -19.28 -13.11 21.13
C LEU A 398 -18.46 -13.23 22.42
N ASP A 399 -18.64 -14.29 23.20
CA ASP A 399 -17.83 -14.57 24.39
C ASP A 399 -16.34 -14.79 24.04
N CYS A 400 -16.04 -15.45 22.91
CA CYS A 400 -14.68 -15.53 22.38
C CYS A 400 -14.10 -14.15 22.06
N ILE A 401 -14.85 -13.29 21.34
CA ILE A 401 -14.42 -11.92 21.01
C ILE A 401 -14.16 -11.09 22.28
N ASP A 402 -15.04 -11.18 23.29
CA ASP A 402 -14.88 -10.44 24.54
C ASP A 402 -13.68 -10.91 25.37
N ARG A 403 -13.44 -12.23 25.45
CA ARG A 403 -12.23 -12.77 26.11
C ARG A 403 -10.95 -12.34 25.40
N LEU A 404 -10.94 -12.33 24.07
CA LEU A 404 -9.80 -11.84 23.27
C LEU A 404 -9.56 -10.33 23.50
N HIS A 405 -10.64 -9.52 23.53
CA HIS A 405 -10.52 -8.10 23.84
C HIS A 405 -10.04 -7.82 25.27
N GLN A 406 -10.33 -8.69 26.24
CA GLN A 406 -9.77 -8.59 27.59
C GLN A 406 -8.27 -8.93 27.60
N SER A 407 -7.87 -10.04 26.96
CA SER A 407 -6.46 -10.48 26.90
C SER A 407 -5.54 -9.54 26.10
N SER A 408 -6.09 -8.76 25.16
CA SER A 408 -5.34 -7.75 24.39
C SER A 408 -4.87 -6.52 25.19
N SER A 409 -5.13 -6.45 26.50
CA SER A 409 -4.69 -5.31 27.33
C SER A 409 -3.16 -5.25 27.40
N PRO A 410 -2.51 -4.08 27.15
CA PRO A 410 -1.06 -3.97 27.01
C PRO A 410 -0.27 -4.32 28.28
N SER A 411 -0.92 -4.39 29.45
CA SER A 411 -0.33 -4.84 30.70
C SER A 411 0.10 -6.32 30.71
N HIS A 412 -0.51 -7.19 29.89
CA HIS A 412 -0.15 -8.61 29.83
C HIS A 412 0.99 -8.93 28.85
N PHE A 413 1.33 -8.02 27.94
CA PHE A 413 2.41 -8.22 26.97
C PHE A 413 3.80 -7.82 27.49
N ALA A 414 3.89 -7.21 28.68
CA ALA A 414 5.14 -6.67 29.23
C ALA A 414 6.18 -7.73 29.64
N GLU A 415 5.81 -9.02 29.75
CA GLU A 415 6.70 -10.10 30.23
C GLU A 415 6.98 -11.24 29.21
N ALA A 416 6.44 -11.17 27.99
CA ALA A 416 6.60 -12.21 26.97
C ALA A 416 7.34 -11.70 25.71
N PRO A 417 8.65 -12.00 25.53
CA PRO A 417 9.44 -11.45 24.43
C PRO A 417 9.27 -12.24 23.11
N GLN A 418 8.10 -12.16 22.48
CA GLN A 418 7.87 -12.62 21.10
C GLN A 418 6.91 -11.71 20.32
N SER A 419 7.44 -10.98 19.33
CA SER A 419 6.69 -10.06 18.44
C SER A 419 5.61 -10.76 17.62
N ASP A 420 5.89 -11.98 17.15
CA ASP A 420 5.03 -12.73 16.23
C ASP A 420 3.65 -13.10 16.80
N THR A 421 3.51 -13.04 18.13
CA THR A 421 2.24 -13.36 18.79
C THR A 421 1.17 -12.30 18.54
N GLY A 422 1.56 -11.01 18.49
CA GLY A 422 0.63 -9.88 18.36
C GLY A 422 -0.14 -9.89 17.04
N GLU A 423 0.58 -9.99 15.91
CA GLU A 423 -0.01 -10.01 14.57
C GLU A 423 -0.98 -11.19 14.38
N LYS A 424 -0.69 -12.34 15.00
CA LYS A 424 -1.57 -13.52 14.99
C LYS A 424 -2.88 -13.28 15.76
N TRP A 425 -2.85 -12.51 16.86
CA TRP A 425 -4.06 -12.17 17.62
C TRP A 425 -4.98 -11.23 16.85
N GLU A 426 -4.45 -10.16 16.24
CA GLU A 426 -5.24 -9.25 15.39
C GLU A 426 -5.87 -10.01 14.21
N THR A 427 -5.11 -10.91 13.58
CA THR A 427 -5.60 -11.78 12.51
C THR A 427 -6.80 -12.61 12.98
N ILE A 428 -6.67 -13.34 14.10
CA ILE A 428 -7.74 -14.19 14.64
C ILE A 428 -8.97 -13.37 15.04
N LEU A 429 -8.78 -12.21 15.67
CA LEU A 429 -9.87 -11.32 16.05
C LEU A 429 -10.67 -10.83 14.83
N ASN A 430 -10.00 -10.47 13.74
CA ASN A 430 -10.67 -10.11 12.49
C ASN A 430 -11.44 -11.30 11.88
N HIS A 431 -10.88 -12.52 11.90
CA HIS A 431 -11.59 -13.72 11.43
C HIS A 431 -12.86 -14.02 12.27
N PHE A 432 -12.86 -13.74 13.57
CA PHE A 432 -14.07 -13.86 14.39
C PHE A 432 -15.15 -12.84 13.98
N TYR A 433 -14.79 -11.59 13.68
CA TYR A 433 -15.75 -10.59 13.17
C TYR A 433 -16.23 -10.92 11.75
N GLU A 434 -15.38 -11.45 10.87
CA GLU A 434 -15.77 -11.92 9.54
C GLU A 434 -16.74 -13.12 9.62
N LEU A 435 -16.47 -14.07 10.52
CA LEU A 435 -17.39 -15.19 10.80
C LEU A 435 -18.73 -14.69 11.34
N LEU A 436 -18.72 -13.74 12.29
CA LEU A 436 -19.94 -13.12 12.81
C LEU A 436 -20.74 -12.43 11.69
N ALA A 437 -20.07 -11.71 10.78
CA ALA A 437 -20.69 -11.11 9.60
C ALA A 437 -21.29 -12.19 8.67
N ALA A 438 -20.58 -13.30 8.43
CA ALA A 438 -21.04 -14.40 7.59
C ALA A 438 -22.25 -15.16 8.20
N LEU A 439 -22.35 -15.25 9.53
CA LEU A 439 -23.48 -15.88 10.23
C LEU A 439 -24.77 -15.05 10.18
N ILE A 440 -24.69 -13.73 10.02
CA ILE A 440 -25.86 -12.83 10.02
C ILE A 440 -26.25 -12.30 8.62
N ARG A 441 -25.29 -12.17 7.69
CA ARG A 441 -25.50 -11.60 6.35
C ARG A 441 -26.63 -12.30 5.58
N GLY A 442 -27.56 -11.52 5.03
CA GLY A 442 -28.70 -12.04 4.28
C GLY A 442 -29.79 -12.69 5.14
N ASN A 443 -29.64 -12.71 6.47
CA ASN A 443 -30.57 -13.37 7.39
C ASN A 443 -31.16 -12.40 8.42
N ARG A 444 -32.30 -11.81 8.04
CA ARG A 444 -33.10 -10.91 8.87
C ARG A 444 -33.48 -11.45 10.24
N VAL A 445 -33.55 -12.78 10.45
CA VAL A 445 -33.82 -13.37 11.78
C VAL A 445 -32.61 -13.19 12.68
N ASN A 446 -31.43 -13.60 12.22
CA ASN A 446 -30.17 -13.46 12.95
C ASN A 446 -29.83 -11.97 13.19
N CYS A 447 -30.01 -11.09 12.20
CA CYS A 447 -29.83 -9.63 12.39
C CYS A 447 -30.87 -9.01 13.36
N ALA A 448 -32.06 -9.60 13.50
CA ALA A 448 -33.03 -9.16 14.50
C ALA A 448 -32.66 -9.62 15.91
N HIS A 449 -32.14 -10.84 16.06
CA HIS A 449 -31.58 -11.33 17.33
C HIS A 449 -30.40 -10.44 17.79
N PHE A 450 -29.44 -10.23 16.89
CA PHE A 450 -28.25 -9.42 17.16
C PHE A 450 -28.55 -7.95 17.47
N SER A 451 -29.72 -7.41 17.08
CA SER A 451 -30.04 -5.99 17.29
C SER A 451 -30.04 -5.53 18.76
N GLY A 452 -30.17 -6.44 19.72
CA GLY A 452 -29.99 -6.14 21.16
C GLY A 452 -28.54 -5.83 21.57
N SER A 453 -27.56 -6.30 20.80
CA SER A 453 -26.11 -6.19 21.07
C SER A 453 -25.43 -5.05 20.30
N LEU A 454 -26.19 -4.10 19.75
CA LEU A 454 -25.65 -2.96 18.99
C LEU A 454 -24.80 -2.02 19.86
N ASP A 455 -25.22 -1.72 21.09
CA ASP A 455 -24.44 -0.94 22.05
C ASP A 455 -23.04 -1.56 22.26
N TRP A 456 -22.98 -2.90 22.41
CA TRP A 456 -21.73 -3.65 22.53
C TRP A 456 -20.85 -3.48 21.28
N LEU A 457 -21.40 -3.70 20.09
CA LEU A 457 -20.64 -3.63 18.84
C LEU A 457 -20.08 -2.22 18.58
N ILE A 458 -20.89 -1.19 18.81
CA ILE A 458 -20.49 0.20 18.56
C ILE A 458 -19.46 0.67 19.59
N SER A 459 -19.50 0.15 20.83
CA SER A 459 -18.43 0.40 21.81
C SER A 459 -17.05 -0.14 21.41
N ARG A 460 -16.98 -1.08 20.45
CA ARG A 460 -15.73 -1.62 19.90
C ARG A 460 -15.20 -0.83 18.70
N LEU A 461 -15.97 0.11 18.15
CA LEU A 461 -15.62 0.86 16.94
C LEU A 461 -14.36 1.73 17.11
N ASP A 462 -14.12 2.24 18.32
CA ASP A 462 -12.91 3.01 18.68
C ASP A 462 -11.60 2.17 18.74
N ARG A 463 -11.67 0.84 18.57
CA ARG A 463 -10.49 -0.03 18.56
C ARG A 463 -9.94 -0.23 17.15
N LEU A 464 -8.70 0.23 16.93
CA LEU A 464 -7.97 0.13 15.65
C LEU A 464 -7.91 -1.31 15.10
N GLU A 465 -7.56 -2.28 15.95
CA GLU A 465 -7.14 -3.66 15.61
C GLU A 465 -8.19 -4.46 14.81
N ALA A 466 -9.48 -4.14 14.95
CA ALA A 466 -10.58 -4.90 14.34
C ALA A 466 -11.66 -4.03 13.67
N SER A 467 -11.35 -2.75 13.43
CA SER A 467 -12.29 -1.76 12.92
C SER A 467 -12.99 -2.18 11.61
N SER A 468 -12.28 -2.81 10.66
CA SER A 468 -12.87 -3.33 9.42
C SER A 468 -13.95 -4.37 9.64
N GLY A 469 -13.71 -5.35 10.52
CA GLY A 469 -14.67 -6.41 10.87
C GLY A 469 -15.89 -5.86 11.61
N VAL A 470 -15.68 -4.95 12.56
CA VAL A 470 -16.76 -4.26 13.29
C VAL A 470 -17.68 -3.49 12.33
N LEU A 471 -17.11 -2.71 11.41
CA LEU A 471 -17.86 -1.99 10.36
C LEU A 471 -18.69 -2.94 9.49
N GLU A 472 -18.13 -4.10 9.13
CA GLU A 472 -18.78 -5.07 8.26
C GLU A 472 -19.97 -5.77 8.93
N VAL A 473 -19.84 -6.15 10.20
CA VAL A 473 -20.95 -6.67 11.03
C VAL A 473 -22.04 -5.59 11.16
N LEU A 474 -21.66 -4.36 11.51
CA LEU A 474 -22.60 -3.25 11.73
C LEU A 474 -23.38 -2.91 10.45
N HIS A 475 -22.70 -2.86 9.30
CA HIS A 475 -23.35 -2.67 8.00
C HIS A 475 -24.35 -3.79 7.69
N CYS A 476 -24.00 -5.07 7.88
CA CYS A 476 -24.91 -6.19 7.65
C CYS A 476 -26.19 -6.09 8.51
N VAL A 477 -26.05 -5.72 9.79
CA VAL A 477 -27.20 -5.59 10.70
C VAL A 477 -28.14 -4.45 10.29
N LEU A 478 -27.59 -3.30 9.91
CA LEU A 478 -28.37 -2.10 9.56
C LEU A 478 -29.11 -2.23 8.22
N VAL A 479 -28.50 -2.92 7.24
CA VAL A 479 -29.13 -3.18 5.93
C VAL A 479 -30.28 -4.18 6.05
N GLU A 480 -30.08 -5.29 6.78
CA GLU A 480 -31.04 -6.42 6.82
C GLU A 480 -32.17 -6.23 7.84
N SER A 481 -31.92 -5.53 8.96
CA SER A 481 -32.87 -5.46 10.09
C SER A 481 -33.39 -4.04 10.34
N PRO A 482 -34.64 -3.70 9.92
CA PRO A 482 -35.25 -2.42 10.30
C PRO A 482 -35.51 -2.32 11.82
N LYS A 483 -35.45 -3.42 12.58
CA LYS A 483 -35.49 -3.38 14.05
C LYS A 483 -34.22 -2.75 14.63
N ALA A 484 -33.06 -2.95 13.99
CA ALA A 484 -31.79 -2.36 14.42
C ALA A 484 -31.85 -0.82 14.44
N LEU A 485 -32.48 -0.22 13.43
CA LEU A 485 -32.63 1.25 13.36
C LEU A 485 -33.41 1.84 14.55
N ASN A 486 -34.32 1.08 15.17
CA ASN A 486 -35.08 1.52 16.34
C ASN A 486 -34.28 1.44 17.65
N VAL A 487 -33.12 0.78 17.66
CA VAL A 487 -32.22 0.64 18.82
C VAL A 487 -31.09 1.69 18.77
N ILE A 488 -30.86 2.33 17.63
CA ILE A 488 -29.85 3.37 17.46
C ILE A 488 -30.17 4.59 18.32
N LYS A 489 -29.17 5.05 19.08
CA LYS A 489 -29.20 6.22 19.95
C LYS A 489 -28.29 7.30 19.39
N ASP A 490 -28.47 8.54 19.83
CA ASP A 490 -27.71 9.69 19.35
C ASP A 490 -26.18 9.51 19.51
N GLY A 491 -25.76 8.97 20.66
CA GLY A 491 -24.35 8.65 20.92
C GLY A 491 -23.73 7.64 19.95
N HIS A 492 -24.53 6.73 19.37
CA HIS A 492 -24.03 5.77 18.38
C HIS A 492 -23.66 6.46 17.07
N ILE A 493 -24.49 7.41 16.63
CA ILE A 493 -24.24 8.20 15.42
C ILE A 493 -23.03 9.13 15.64
N GLN A 494 -22.88 9.69 16.84
CA GLN A 494 -21.69 10.45 17.23
C GLN A 494 -20.41 9.60 17.18
N SER A 495 -20.42 8.36 17.70
CA SER A 495 -19.28 7.44 17.59
C SER A 495 -18.93 7.11 16.14
N ILE A 496 -19.91 6.88 15.27
CA ILE A 496 -19.68 6.57 13.84
C ILE A 496 -19.08 7.78 13.10
N ILE A 497 -19.51 9.01 13.41
CA ILE A 497 -18.95 10.22 12.80
C ILE A 497 -17.55 10.54 13.38
N SER A 498 -17.33 10.34 14.68
CA SER A 498 -16.00 10.46 15.30
C SER A 498 -15.01 9.42 14.75
N PHE A 499 -15.49 8.23 14.36
CA PHE A 499 -14.67 7.25 13.65
C PHE A 499 -14.27 7.76 12.25
N LEU A 500 -15.16 8.43 11.51
CA LEU A 500 -14.83 9.03 10.22
C LEU A 500 -13.74 10.12 10.34
N ASP A 501 -13.80 10.93 11.41
CA ASP A 501 -12.80 11.95 11.75
C ASP A 501 -11.42 11.33 12.08
N LYS A 502 -11.39 10.34 12.98
CA LYS A 502 -10.13 9.67 13.41
C LYS A 502 -9.46 8.83 12.32
N HIS A 503 -10.24 8.16 11.47
CA HIS A 503 -9.73 7.16 10.51
C HIS A 503 -9.76 7.62 9.05
N GLY A 504 -10.30 8.81 8.77
CA GLY A 504 -10.40 9.37 7.43
C GLY A 504 -11.52 8.77 6.56
N CYS A 505 -11.60 9.24 5.31
CA CYS A 505 -12.69 8.94 4.39
C CYS A 505 -12.77 7.45 4.00
N ASN A 506 -13.71 6.71 4.60
CA ASN A 506 -14.00 5.32 4.28
C ASN A 506 -15.41 5.17 3.68
N HIS A 507 -15.52 4.57 2.48
CA HIS A 507 -16.79 4.40 1.78
C HIS A 507 -17.81 3.54 2.57
N LYS A 508 -17.36 2.51 3.31
CA LYS A 508 -18.23 1.66 4.14
C LYS A 508 -18.93 2.47 5.24
N VAL A 509 -18.26 3.51 5.79
CA VAL A 509 -18.84 4.39 6.81
C VAL A 509 -19.93 5.28 6.21
N LEU A 510 -19.73 5.78 4.99
CA LEU A 510 -20.74 6.55 4.27
C LEU A 510 -21.94 5.70 3.87
N GLU A 511 -21.72 4.46 3.40
CA GLU A 511 -22.77 3.47 3.12
C GLU A 511 -23.59 3.13 4.39
N MET A 512 -22.92 3.04 5.54
CA MET A 512 -23.57 2.85 6.84
C MET A 512 -24.44 4.06 7.23
N LEU A 513 -23.93 5.28 7.12
CA LEU A 513 -24.70 6.52 7.39
C LEU A 513 -25.92 6.64 6.46
N CYS A 514 -25.80 6.20 5.20
CA CYS A 514 -26.93 6.10 4.27
C CYS A 514 -27.96 5.05 4.74
N SER A 515 -27.50 3.87 5.16
CA SER A 515 -28.35 2.77 5.66
C SER A 515 -29.07 3.11 6.97
N LEU A 516 -28.45 3.96 7.80
CA LEU A 516 -29.05 4.53 9.01
C LEU A 516 -30.20 5.51 8.71
N CYS A 517 -30.19 6.14 7.53
CA CYS A 517 -31.24 7.07 7.09
C CYS A 517 -32.44 6.38 6.44
N VAL A 518 -32.20 5.30 5.68
CA VAL A 518 -33.22 4.55 4.93
C VAL A 518 -32.87 3.05 4.91
N CYS A 519 -33.81 2.21 5.36
CA CYS A 519 -33.71 0.75 5.29
C CYS A 519 -35.01 0.17 4.71
N HIS A 520 -34.90 -0.71 3.72
CA HIS A 520 -36.05 -1.33 3.03
C HIS A 520 -37.13 -0.33 2.53
N GLY A 521 -36.72 0.87 2.11
CA GLY A 521 -37.62 1.94 1.66
C GLY A 521 -38.33 2.72 2.78
N VAL A 522 -38.08 2.40 4.05
CA VAL A 522 -38.56 3.14 5.22
C VAL A 522 -37.47 4.11 5.68
N ALA A 523 -37.83 5.39 5.81
CA ALA A 523 -36.93 6.46 6.23
C ALA A 523 -37.07 6.78 7.73
N VAL A 524 -35.94 6.92 8.44
CA VAL A 524 -35.91 7.23 9.88
C VAL A 524 -35.52 8.69 10.09
N ARG A 525 -36.50 9.56 10.39
CA ARG A 525 -36.31 11.01 10.36
C ARG A 525 -35.43 11.55 11.49
N SER A 526 -35.41 10.91 12.66
CA SER A 526 -34.51 11.25 13.77
C SER A 526 -33.04 11.15 13.33
N ASN A 527 -32.66 9.99 12.77
CA ASN A 527 -31.30 9.70 12.32
C ASN A 527 -30.85 10.70 11.23
N GLN A 528 -31.74 11.01 10.28
CA GLN A 528 -31.47 12.00 9.23
C GLN A 528 -31.18 13.39 9.79
N ASN A 529 -32.00 13.88 10.73
CA ASN A 529 -31.77 15.18 11.36
C ASN A 529 -30.42 15.18 12.10
N LEU A 530 -30.17 14.18 12.95
CA LEU A 530 -28.95 14.12 13.75
C LEU A 530 -27.68 14.03 12.90
N ILE A 531 -27.70 13.26 11.81
CA ILE A 531 -26.57 13.19 10.87
C ILE A 531 -26.35 14.56 10.21
N CYS A 532 -27.41 15.27 9.80
CA CYS A 532 -27.27 16.63 9.28
C CYS A 532 -26.73 17.61 10.34
N ASP A 533 -27.23 17.54 11.56
CA ASP A 533 -26.90 18.47 12.66
C ASP A 533 -25.45 18.30 13.15
N ILE A 534 -24.88 17.09 13.07
CA ILE A 534 -23.47 16.83 13.43
C ILE A 534 -22.52 17.14 12.25
N LEU A 535 -22.91 16.80 11.01
CA LEU A 535 -21.96 16.68 9.90
C LEU A 535 -21.90 17.92 8.99
N LEU A 536 -22.91 18.80 9.03
CA LEU A 536 -22.98 20.01 8.21
C LEU A 536 -22.45 21.33 8.81
N PRO A 537 -22.37 21.55 10.16
CA PRO A 537 -21.93 22.85 10.70
C PRO A 537 -20.49 23.21 10.35
N ASP A 538 -19.53 22.35 10.68
CA ASP A 538 -18.10 22.66 10.58
C ASP A 538 -17.55 22.40 9.16
N ARG A 539 -18.14 21.43 8.45
CA ARG A 539 -17.83 21.04 7.06
C ARG A 539 -16.43 20.46 6.79
N ASP A 540 -15.61 20.29 7.81
CA ASP A 540 -14.23 19.81 7.69
C ASP A 540 -14.11 18.35 7.18
N LEU A 541 -15.13 17.51 7.44
CA LEU A 541 -15.13 16.09 7.06
C LEU A 541 -15.58 15.81 5.61
N LEU A 542 -16.25 16.76 4.94
CA LEU A 542 -16.80 16.56 3.60
C LEU A 542 -16.16 17.48 2.56
N LEU A 543 -15.90 16.92 1.38
CA LEU A 543 -15.45 17.68 0.20
C LEU A 543 -16.42 18.83 -0.14
N GLN A 544 -15.95 20.07 0.02
CA GLN A 544 -16.66 21.26 -0.40
C GLN A 544 -16.27 21.66 -1.83
N THR A 545 -17.21 22.26 -2.58
CA THR A 545 -16.93 22.79 -3.93
C THR A 545 -17.52 24.19 -4.10
N ARG A 546 -16.82 25.04 -4.86
CA ARG A 546 -17.20 26.42 -5.19
C ARG A 546 -16.68 26.77 -6.59
N LEU A 547 -17.45 27.54 -7.36
CA LEU A 547 -16.99 28.11 -8.62
C LEU A 547 -16.09 29.33 -8.34
N VAL A 548 -14.94 29.41 -8.99
CA VAL A 548 -13.93 30.47 -8.76
C VAL A 548 -13.44 31.02 -10.10
N ASN A 549 -13.10 32.31 -10.12
CA ASN A 549 -12.51 32.96 -11.29
C ASN A 549 -11.11 32.40 -11.60
N GLN A 550 -10.81 32.18 -12.89
CA GLN A 550 -9.46 31.86 -13.33
C GLN A 550 -8.57 33.12 -13.23
N VAL A 551 -7.41 32.97 -12.57
CA VAL A 551 -6.40 34.02 -12.42
C VAL A 551 -5.21 33.72 -13.33
N THR A 552 -4.64 34.75 -13.93
CA THR A 552 -3.43 34.66 -14.75
C THR A 552 -2.39 35.67 -14.30
N SER A 553 -1.12 35.25 -14.22
CA SER A 553 0.00 36.12 -13.81
C SER A 553 0.95 36.38 -14.96
N MET A 554 1.30 37.65 -15.17
CA MET A 554 2.17 38.14 -16.23
C MET A 554 3.41 38.83 -15.64
N ARG A 555 4.58 38.60 -16.24
CA ARG A 555 5.87 39.19 -15.85
C ARG A 555 6.70 39.66 -17.05
N PRO A 556 7.56 40.67 -16.88
CA PRO A 556 8.62 40.97 -17.86
C PRO A 556 9.74 39.92 -17.80
N ASN A 557 10.67 39.99 -18.75
CA ASN A 557 12.00 39.38 -18.68
C ASN A 557 13.03 40.28 -17.97
N ILE A 558 12.61 40.92 -16.87
CA ILE A 558 13.47 41.68 -15.95
C ILE A 558 13.66 40.82 -14.70
N PHE A 559 14.90 40.65 -14.28
CA PHE A 559 15.26 39.85 -13.11
C PHE A 559 16.24 40.64 -12.25
N LEU A 560 15.98 40.66 -10.95
CA LEU A 560 16.71 41.43 -9.96
C LEU A 560 17.41 40.46 -9.00
N ASP A 561 18.72 40.61 -8.89
CA ASP A 561 19.58 39.82 -8.03
C ASP A 561 19.74 40.49 -6.66
N MET A 562 19.79 39.65 -5.63
CA MET A 562 19.95 40.04 -4.23
C MET A 562 21.40 39.96 -3.76
N GLY A 563 22.24 39.17 -4.44
CA GLY A 563 23.61 38.88 -4.00
C GLY A 563 24.48 40.12 -3.85
N GLU A 564 25.35 40.16 -2.84
CA GLU A 564 26.24 41.31 -2.61
C GLU A 564 27.24 41.52 -3.76
N ASP A 565 27.66 40.45 -4.43
CA ASP A 565 28.54 40.48 -5.61
C ASP A 565 27.86 40.96 -6.91
N SER A 566 26.57 41.30 -6.89
CA SER A 566 25.84 41.74 -8.07
C SER A 566 26.18 43.18 -8.49
N ALA A 567 26.38 43.41 -9.79
CA ALA A 567 26.61 44.73 -10.37
C ALA A 567 25.32 45.58 -10.52
N GLN A 568 24.18 45.07 -10.05
CA GLN A 568 22.87 45.71 -10.14
C GLN A 568 22.66 46.77 -9.04
N HIS A 569 21.80 47.76 -9.31
CA HIS A 569 21.34 48.70 -8.29
C HIS A 569 20.60 47.98 -7.15
N ARG A 570 20.58 48.59 -5.96
CA ARG A 570 19.91 48.02 -4.76
C ARG A 570 18.49 48.54 -4.54
N LYS A 571 17.99 49.47 -5.35
CA LYS A 571 16.64 50.06 -5.19
C LYS A 571 15.98 50.20 -6.56
N TRP A 572 14.80 49.62 -6.72
CA TRP A 572 14.15 49.43 -8.02
C TRP A 572 12.72 49.95 -8.03
N TYR A 573 12.35 50.57 -9.15
CA TYR A 573 11.06 51.22 -9.35
C TYR A 573 10.42 50.84 -10.69
N TYR A 574 9.13 50.53 -10.65
CA TYR A 574 8.26 50.47 -11.83
C TYR A 574 6.86 50.97 -11.50
N GLU A 575 6.06 51.28 -12.52
CA GLU A 575 4.63 51.58 -12.35
C GLU A 575 3.76 50.60 -13.15
N LEU A 576 2.56 50.33 -12.63
CA LEU A 576 1.48 49.68 -13.35
C LEU A 576 0.32 50.69 -13.47
N VAL A 577 -0.15 50.92 -14.69
CA VAL A 577 -1.36 51.71 -14.96
C VAL A 577 -2.53 50.77 -15.23
N VAL A 578 -3.66 51.04 -14.60
CA VAL A 578 -4.93 50.36 -14.84
C VAL A 578 -5.67 51.09 -15.95
N ASP A 579 -5.83 50.45 -17.11
CA ASP A 579 -6.59 51.03 -18.23
C ASP A 579 -8.09 50.78 -18.10
N HIS A 580 -8.48 49.59 -17.61
CA HIS A 580 -9.88 49.22 -17.45
C HIS A 580 -10.06 47.99 -16.54
N ILE A 581 -11.09 48.00 -15.70
CA ILE A 581 -11.58 46.88 -14.90
C ILE A 581 -13.09 46.79 -15.00
N ASN A 582 -13.63 45.59 -15.23
CA ASN A 582 -15.05 45.29 -15.04
C ASN A 582 -15.27 44.48 -13.75
N PRO A 583 -15.64 45.10 -12.60
CA PRO A 583 -15.55 44.46 -11.27
C PRO A 583 -16.35 43.16 -11.08
N PHE A 584 -17.42 42.98 -11.85
CA PHE A 584 -18.34 41.83 -11.77
C PHE A 584 -18.64 41.26 -13.16
N LEU A 585 -17.59 40.87 -13.89
CA LEU A 585 -17.74 40.09 -15.13
C LEU A 585 -18.37 38.70 -14.87
N THR A 586 -18.18 38.16 -13.68
CA THR A 586 -18.78 36.90 -13.18
C THR A 586 -19.43 37.16 -11.81
N PRO A 587 -20.11 36.17 -11.20
CA PRO A 587 -20.66 36.31 -9.85
C PRO A 587 -19.61 36.50 -8.74
N GLU A 588 -18.35 36.14 -9.01
CA GLU A 588 -17.22 36.35 -8.12
C GLU A 588 -16.49 37.66 -8.52
N PRO A 589 -16.01 38.47 -7.56
CA PRO A 589 -15.33 39.73 -7.87
C PRO A 589 -14.07 39.50 -8.72
N THR A 590 -13.74 40.47 -9.58
CA THR A 590 -12.50 40.38 -10.37
C THR A 590 -11.26 40.46 -9.49
N HIS A 591 -10.29 39.60 -9.79
CA HIS A 591 -8.97 39.63 -9.19
C HIS A 591 -8.08 40.61 -9.95
N LEU A 592 -7.45 41.55 -9.26
CA LEU A 592 -6.30 42.30 -9.76
C LEU A 592 -5.37 42.58 -8.59
N ARG A 593 -4.10 42.17 -8.72
CA ARG A 593 -3.03 42.46 -7.76
C ARG A 593 -1.71 42.68 -8.48
N VAL A 594 -0.86 43.54 -7.93
CA VAL A 594 0.46 43.89 -8.48
C VAL A 594 1.54 43.81 -7.41
N GLY A 595 2.78 43.48 -7.80
CA GLY A 595 3.92 43.51 -6.89
C GLY A 595 5.12 42.73 -7.39
N TRP A 596 5.68 41.88 -6.52
CA TRP A 596 6.94 41.19 -6.76
C TRP A 596 6.82 39.69 -6.48
N ALA A 597 7.58 38.89 -7.22
CA ALA A 597 7.67 37.45 -6.99
C ALA A 597 9.11 36.95 -7.19
N CYS A 598 9.46 35.91 -6.45
CA CYS A 598 10.73 35.20 -6.59
C CYS A 598 10.62 34.11 -7.68
N THR A 599 11.61 34.02 -8.57
CA THR A 599 11.69 32.94 -9.58
C THR A 599 11.68 31.55 -8.95
N ASN A 600 12.21 31.45 -7.73
CA ASN A 600 12.26 30.22 -6.95
C ASN A 600 11.06 30.19 -6.02
N GLY A 601 10.09 29.33 -6.34
CA GLY A 601 8.88 29.10 -5.55
C GLY A 601 7.60 29.62 -6.21
N TYR A 602 7.60 30.83 -6.80
CA TYR A 602 6.37 31.38 -7.40
C TYR A 602 5.95 30.64 -8.67
N GLN A 603 4.95 29.75 -8.55
CA GLN A 603 4.39 28.96 -9.65
C GLN A 603 2.86 29.11 -9.70
N PRO A 604 2.34 30.20 -10.30
CA PRO A 604 0.90 30.47 -10.37
C PRO A 604 0.20 29.50 -11.33
N ARG A 605 -0.30 28.39 -10.79
CA ARG A 605 -1.06 27.38 -11.53
C ARG A 605 -2.50 27.87 -11.72
N PRO A 606 -3.04 27.88 -12.95
CA PRO A 606 -4.38 28.42 -13.22
C PRO A 606 -5.53 27.52 -12.73
N THR A 607 -5.26 26.30 -12.29
CA THR A 607 -6.30 25.28 -11.96
C THR A 607 -6.37 24.88 -10.48
N GLY A 608 -5.43 25.31 -9.63
CA GLY A 608 -5.42 24.94 -8.22
C GLY A 608 -4.27 25.56 -7.44
N GLY A 609 -4.56 25.96 -6.20
CA GLY A 609 -3.67 26.64 -5.27
C GLY A 609 -3.85 26.13 -3.83
N GLU A 610 -3.28 26.84 -2.85
CA GLU A 610 -3.46 26.52 -1.42
C GLU A 610 -4.84 26.95 -0.90
N GLY A 611 -5.46 27.94 -1.56
CA GLY A 611 -6.83 28.40 -1.31
C GLY A 611 -7.80 28.06 -2.44
N TRP A 612 -8.94 28.76 -2.45
CA TRP A 612 -9.94 28.62 -3.51
C TRP A 612 -9.45 29.22 -4.84
N GLY A 613 -9.29 28.37 -5.87
CA GLY A 613 -8.94 28.80 -7.23
C GLY A 613 -7.46 28.59 -7.57
N GLY A 614 -6.94 29.40 -8.50
CA GLY A 614 -5.52 29.40 -8.88
C GLY A 614 -4.76 30.56 -8.25
N ASN A 615 -3.51 30.33 -7.83
CA ASN A 615 -2.68 31.32 -7.13
C ASN A 615 -2.40 32.56 -8.02
N GLY A 616 -2.77 33.75 -7.54
CA GLY A 616 -2.32 35.06 -8.02
C GLY A 616 -1.02 35.51 -7.35
N VAL A 617 -0.71 36.81 -7.34
CA VAL A 617 0.42 37.35 -6.55
C VAL A 617 -0.02 37.55 -5.09
N GLY A 618 0.81 37.12 -4.15
CA GLY A 618 0.55 37.20 -2.71
C GLY A 618 -0.25 36.03 -2.11
N ASP A 619 -0.55 35.00 -2.91
CA ASP A 619 -1.22 33.78 -2.43
C ASP A 619 -0.24 32.73 -1.90
N ASP A 620 1.07 32.87 -2.17
CA ASP A 620 2.13 32.04 -1.59
C ASP A 620 3.16 32.87 -0.81
N LEU A 621 4.11 32.21 -0.16
CA LEU A 621 5.20 32.84 0.61
C LEU A 621 6.33 33.41 -0.28
N CYS A 622 6.29 33.14 -1.59
CA CYS A 622 7.32 33.54 -2.56
C CYS A 622 6.90 34.77 -3.40
N SER A 623 5.73 35.34 -3.11
CA SER A 623 5.17 36.48 -3.81
C SER A 623 4.48 37.47 -2.87
N TYR A 624 4.48 38.73 -3.31
CA TYR A 624 4.18 39.90 -2.49
C TYR A 624 3.30 40.84 -3.31
N GLY A 625 2.01 40.88 -2.99
CA GLY A 625 0.98 41.55 -3.78
C GLY A 625 0.31 42.73 -3.07
N PHE A 626 -0.27 43.62 -3.86
CA PHE A 626 -1.10 44.74 -3.41
C PHE A 626 -2.30 44.94 -4.35
N ASP A 627 -3.46 45.28 -3.80
CA ASP A 627 -4.76 45.39 -4.52
C ASP A 627 -5.48 46.75 -4.38
N GLY A 628 -4.81 47.74 -3.77
CA GLY A 628 -5.38 49.05 -3.43
C GLY A 628 -5.73 49.21 -1.94
N LEU A 629 -6.08 48.12 -1.24
CA LEU A 629 -6.55 48.11 0.16
C LEU A 629 -5.74 47.21 1.10
N TYR A 630 -5.15 46.13 0.57
CA TYR A 630 -4.50 45.07 1.32
C TYR A 630 -3.13 44.72 0.71
N LEU A 631 -2.18 44.42 1.59
CA LEU A 631 -0.96 43.71 1.27
C LEU A 631 -1.21 42.21 1.40
N TRP A 632 -0.80 41.43 0.40
CA TRP A 632 -1.04 40.00 0.29
C TRP A 632 0.29 39.22 0.29
N SER A 633 0.39 38.21 1.14
CA SER A 633 1.45 37.20 1.15
C SER A 633 0.96 35.95 1.88
N GLY A 634 1.21 34.75 1.33
CA GLY A 634 0.78 33.46 1.90
C GLY A 634 -0.73 33.35 2.14
N CYS A 635 -1.55 33.82 1.18
CA CYS A 635 -3.02 33.94 1.30
C CYS A 635 -3.53 34.89 2.43
N VAL A 636 -2.65 35.56 3.18
CA VAL A 636 -3.04 36.46 4.27
C VAL A 636 -3.15 37.91 3.79
N ALA A 637 -4.36 38.47 3.87
CA ALA A 637 -4.64 39.87 3.57
C ALA A 637 -4.39 40.77 4.80
N ARG A 638 -3.42 41.69 4.70
CA ARG A 638 -3.14 42.72 5.71
C ARG A 638 -3.61 44.08 5.23
N LYS A 639 -4.67 44.61 5.85
CA LYS A 639 -5.25 45.92 5.50
C LYS A 639 -4.25 47.04 5.75
N VAL A 640 -4.08 47.93 4.79
CA VAL A 640 -3.20 49.10 4.88
C VAL A 640 -4.00 50.41 4.81
N SER A 641 -3.38 51.48 5.32
CA SER A 641 -3.97 52.82 5.25
C SER A 641 -3.36 53.60 4.08
N SER A 642 -4.18 54.32 3.34
CA SER A 642 -3.73 55.28 2.32
C SER A 642 -4.63 56.52 2.39
N PRO A 643 -4.22 57.68 1.85
CA PRO A 643 -5.03 58.90 1.93
C PRO A 643 -6.41 58.76 1.26
N PHE A 644 -6.52 57.89 0.26
CA PHE A 644 -7.76 57.57 -0.45
C PHE A 644 -7.86 56.05 -0.64
N PRO A 645 -8.32 55.29 0.37
CA PRO A 645 -8.33 53.83 0.31
C PRO A 645 -9.47 53.33 -0.57
N HIS A 646 -9.13 52.67 -1.68
CA HIS A 646 -10.07 52.01 -2.58
C HIS A 646 -9.37 50.83 -3.28
N LEU A 647 -10.16 49.86 -3.77
CA LEU A 647 -9.64 48.87 -4.72
C LEU A 647 -9.23 49.58 -6.01
N LEU A 648 -8.23 49.03 -6.69
CA LEU A 648 -7.77 49.54 -7.98
C LEU A 648 -8.93 49.66 -8.98
N ARG A 649 -8.98 50.79 -9.68
CA ARG A 649 -9.97 51.12 -10.72
C ARG A 649 -9.31 51.78 -11.93
N ASP A 650 -10.11 52.02 -12.96
CA ASP A 650 -9.71 52.71 -14.19
C ASP A 650 -8.95 54.02 -13.89
N ASP A 651 -7.88 54.26 -14.66
CA ASP A 651 -6.91 55.36 -14.56
C ASP A 651 -6.00 55.39 -13.32
N ASP A 652 -6.10 54.46 -12.38
CA ASP A 652 -5.14 54.37 -11.26
C ASP A 652 -3.74 53.97 -11.72
N VAL A 653 -2.73 54.56 -11.08
CA VAL A 653 -1.31 54.22 -11.24
C VAL A 653 -0.76 53.70 -9.91
N VAL A 654 -0.28 52.47 -9.91
CA VAL A 654 0.40 51.86 -8.78
C VAL A 654 1.91 51.91 -9.02
N SER A 655 2.64 52.66 -8.19
CA SER A 655 4.10 52.60 -8.17
C SER A 655 4.56 51.51 -7.21
N CYS A 656 5.45 50.64 -7.67
CA CYS A 656 6.03 49.55 -6.91
C CYS A 656 7.50 49.83 -6.63
N CYS A 657 7.84 50.01 -5.36
CA CYS A 657 9.19 50.29 -4.88
C CYS A 657 9.74 49.03 -4.18
N LEU A 658 10.94 48.61 -4.58
CA LEU A 658 11.69 47.52 -3.96
C LEU A 658 13.03 48.06 -3.47
N ASP A 659 13.30 47.92 -2.17
CA ASP A 659 14.58 48.23 -1.56
C ASP A 659 15.26 46.92 -1.14
N LEU A 660 16.52 46.75 -1.54
CA LEU A 660 17.35 45.59 -1.25
C LEU A 660 18.46 45.93 -0.23
N THR A 661 18.60 47.19 0.17
CA THR A 661 19.53 47.62 1.24
C THR A 661 18.96 47.31 2.62
N VAL A 662 17.65 47.51 2.76
CA VAL A 662 16.81 46.91 3.80
C VAL A 662 15.73 46.18 3.02
N PRO A 663 15.61 44.84 3.09
CA PRO A 663 14.73 44.07 2.22
C PRO A 663 13.26 44.40 2.50
N CYS A 664 12.75 45.43 1.81
CA CYS A 664 11.40 45.93 1.97
C CYS A 664 10.74 46.29 0.63
N ILE A 665 9.45 45.98 0.53
CA ILE A 665 8.59 46.34 -0.60
C ILE A 665 7.59 47.37 -0.12
N SER A 666 7.48 48.48 -0.83
CA SER A 666 6.50 49.54 -0.56
C SER A 666 5.74 49.93 -1.83
N PHE A 667 4.51 50.42 -1.64
CA PHE A 667 3.59 50.75 -2.72
C PHE A 667 3.14 52.21 -2.63
N ARG A 668 2.81 52.79 -3.79
CA ARG A 668 2.18 54.11 -3.89
C ARG A 668 1.00 54.02 -4.85
N VAL A 669 -0.08 54.74 -4.56
CA VAL A 669 -1.23 54.87 -5.47
C VAL A 669 -1.35 56.33 -5.87
N ASN A 670 -1.31 56.60 -7.17
CA ASN A 670 -1.36 57.96 -7.74
C ASN A 670 -0.31 58.89 -7.09
N GLY A 671 0.91 58.38 -6.91
CA GLY A 671 2.05 59.06 -6.27
C GLY A 671 2.05 59.08 -4.73
N LEU A 672 0.89 58.88 -4.09
CA LEU A 672 0.73 58.94 -2.65
C LEU A 672 1.21 57.66 -1.95
N PRO A 673 1.98 57.75 -0.85
CA PRO A 673 2.52 56.58 -0.16
C PRO A 673 1.43 55.81 0.59
N VAL A 674 1.42 54.49 0.40
CA VAL A 674 0.62 53.56 1.21
C VAL A 674 1.34 53.35 2.56
N GLN A 675 0.60 53.45 3.66
CA GLN A 675 1.09 53.21 5.01
C GLN A 675 1.08 51.70 5.29
N GLY A 676 2.14 51.05 4.84
CA GLY A 676 2.41 49.63 5.02
C GLY A 676 3.50 49.17 4.05
N MET A 677 4.39 48.30 4.53
CA MET A 677 5.46 47.70 3.73
C MET A 677 5.60 46.22 4.09
N LEU A 678 6.14 45.44 3.15
CA LEU A 678 6.45 44.02 3.34
C LEU A 678 7.96 43.90 3.57
N GLU A 679 8.34 43.56 4.79
CA GLU A 679 9.73 43.42 5.25
C GLU A 679 10.08 41.95 5.47
N ASN A 680 11.38 41.64 5.58
CA ASN A 680 11.90 40.32 5.95
C ASN A 680 11.47 39.18 5.00
N PHE A 681 11.31 39.49 3.71
CA PHE A 681 11.03 38.46 2.70
C PHE A 681 12.26 37.58 2.43
N SER A 682 12.05 36.27 2.25
CA SER A 682 13.10 35.33 1.88
C SER A 682 13.28 35.28 0.36
N ALA A 683 14.27 36.00 -0.15
CA ALA A 683 14.62 36.02 -1.57
C ALA A 683 15.70 34.97 -1.91
N ASN A 684 15.35 33.69 -1.78
CA ASN A 684 16.20 32.56 -2.21
C ASN A 684 16.20 32.40 -3.74
N GLY A 685 16.46 33.47 -4.49
CA GLY A 685 16.36 33.52 -5.95
C GLY A 685 16.24 34.95 -6.48
N LEU A 686 15.94 35.09 -7.77
CA LEU A 686 15.80 36.39 -8.43
C LEU A 686 14.39 36.95 -8.26
N LEU A 687 14.26 38.23 -7.97
CA LEU A 687 12.96 38.91 -7.91
C LEU A 687 12.58 39.45 -9.30
N HIS A 688 11.29 39.44 -9.62
CA HIS A 688 10.77 40.09 -10.83
C HIS A 688 9.43 40.82 -10.56
N PRO A 689 9.12 41.89 -11.32
CA PRO A 689 7.79 42.47 -11.36
C PRO A 689 6.74 41.42 -11.74
N VAL A 690 5.55 41.50 -11.15
CA VAL A 690 4.42 40.64 -11.53
C VAL A 690 3.10 41.38 -11.35
N VAL A 691 2.16 41.11 -12.25
CA VAL A 691 0.75 41.44 -12.10
C VAL A 691 -0.07 40.17 -12.28
N SER A 692 -1.05 39.93 -11.41
CA SER A 692 -2.01 38.83 -11.53
C SER A 692 -3.41 39.39 -11.69
N PHE A 693 -4.16 38.93 -12.68
CA PHE A 693 -5.52 39.40 -12.96
C PHE A 693 -6.44 38.31 -13.52
N SER A 694 -7.75 38.49 -13.30
CA SER A 694 -8.82 37.70 -13.91
C SER A 694 -9.28 38.30 -15.25
N ALA A 695 -10.19 37.61 -15.94
CA ALA A 695 -10.85 38.15 -17.12
C ALA A 695 -11.55 39.51 -16.85
N GLY A 696 -11.62 40.37 -17.86
CA GLY A 696 -12.23 41.71 -17.77
C GLY A 696 -11.30 42.83 -17.30
N VAL A 697 -10.00 42.56 -17.14
CA VAL A 697 -9.00 43.53 -16.66
C VAL A 697 -7.99 43.88 -17.77
N LYS A 698 -7.61 45.15 -17.86
CA LYS A 698 -6.63 45.68 -18.82
C LYS A 698 -5.64 46.61 -18.11
N VAL A 699 -4.36 46.28 -18.21
CA VAL A 699 -3.26 46.97 -17.49
C VAL A 699 -2.04 47.19 -18.38
N ARG A 700 -1.22 48.19 -18.06
CA ARG A 700 0.05 48.49 -18.74
C ARG A 700 1.18 48.69 -17.73
N PHE A 701 2.30 48.01 -17.97
CA PHE A 701 3.55 48.29 -17.26
C PHE A 701 4.25 49.53 -17.82
N LEU A 702 4.92 50.29 -16.94
CA LEU A 702 5.88 51.33 -17.25
C LEU A 702 7.17 51.00 -16.49
N PHE A 703 8.26 50.72 -17.21
CA PHE A 703 9.54 50.33 -16.59
C PHE A 703 10.61 51.42 -16.60
N GLY A 704 10.31 52.58 -17.19
CA GLY A 704 11.24 53.70 -17.34
C GLY A 704 12.03 53.67 -18.65
N GLY A 705 12.89 54.68 -18.82
CA GLY A 705 13.72 54.87 -20.00
C GLY A 705 12.91 54.84 -21.31
N ARG A 706 13.39 54.09 -22.29
CA ARG A 706 12.69 53.87 -23.58
C ARG A 706 11.48 52.91 -23.49
N HIS A 707 11.15 52.40 -22.30
CA HIS A 707 10.15 51.34 -22.06
C HIS A 707 8.95 51.84 -21.24
N GLY A 708 8.60 53.12 -21.43
CA GLY A 708 7.44 53.78 -20.83
C GLY A 708 7.86 54.87 -19.86
N ASN A 709 7.43 56.10 -20.13
CA ASN A 709 7.64 57.24 -19.23
C ASN A 709 6.77 57.08 -17.98
N PHE A 710 7.36 57.21 -16.80
CA PHE A 710 6.62 57.22 -15.55
C PHE A 710 5.63 58.39 -15.48
N ARG A 711 4.48 58.17 -14.84
CA ARG A 711 3.48 59.20 -14.52
C ARG A 711 3.88 59.99 -13.29
N PHE A 712 4.56 59.36 -12.34
CA PHE A 712 5.09 59.98 -11.13
C PHE A 712 6.61 59.89 -11.09
N LEU A 713 7.25 60.76 -10.32
CA LEU A 713 8.70 60.72 -10.15
C LEU A 713 9.09 59.57 -9.20
N PRO A 714 10.09 58.74 -9.56
CA PRO A 714 10.66 57.76 -8.64
C PRO A 714 11.14 58.43 -7.34
N PRO A 715 11.01 57.80 -6.17
CA PRO A 715 11.58 58.33 -4.94
C PRO A 715 13.12 58.44 -5.04
N PRO A 716 13.75 59.37 -4.29
CA PRO A 716 15.20 59.55 -4.34
C PRO A 716 15.98 58.24 -4.11
N GLY A 717 16.92 57.95 -5.00
CA GLY A 717 17.78 56.76 -4.94
C GLY A 717 17.21 55.48 -5.56
N PHE A 718 16.00 55.50 -6.14
CA PHE A 718 15.44 54.35 -6.86
C PHE A 718 15.74 54.40 -8.36
N ALA A 719 16.34 53.34 -8.90
CA ALA A 719 16.63 53.17 -10.33
C ALA A 719 15.42 52.60 -11.09
N SER A 720 15.34 52.83 -12.41
CA SER A 720 14.25 52.29 -13.21
C SER A 720 14.46 50.81 -13.51
N CYS A 721 13.42 49.98 -13.40
CA CYS A 721 13.54 48.54 -13.72
C CYS A 721 14.01 48.27 -15.16
N SER A 722 13.94 49.25 -16.07
CA SER A 722 14.51 49.15 -17.42
C SER A 722 16.04 49.02 -17.45
N GLU A 723 16.76 49.49 -16.42
CA GLU A 723 18.22 49.46 -16.34
C GLU A 723 18.79 48.10 -15.93
N ALA A 724 17.97 47.23 -15.30
CA ALA A 724 18.34 45.85 -14.98
C ALA A 724 18.43 44.93 -16.23
N LEU A 725 17.98 45.39 -17.39
CA LEU A 725 17.97 44.60 -18.63
C LEU A 725 19.37 44.57 -19.27
N LEU A 726 19.93 43.38 -19.43
CA LEU A 726 21.27 43.19 -20.01
C LEU A 726 21.40 43.78 -21.43
N PRO A 727 22.60 44.25 -21.82
CA PRO A 727 22.87 44.74 -23.17
C PRO A 727 22.42 43.77 -24.27
N LYS A 728 21.95 44.32 -25.40
CA LYS A 728 21.42 43.58 -26.58
C LYS A 728 20.10 42.80 -26.34
N VAL A 729 19.65 42.61 -25.10
CA VAL A 729 18.35 41.96 -24.79
C VAL A 729 17.19 42.93 -25.07
N LYS A 730 16.08 42.40 -25.62
CA LYS A 730 14.82 43.14 -25.81
C LYS A 730 13.83 42.81 -24.70
N LEU A 731 13.16 43.84 -24.17
CA LEU A 731 12.06 43.70 -23.22
C LEU A 731 10.89 42.91 -23.85
N LYS A 732 10.34 41.96 -23.09
CA LYS A 732 9.17 41.13 -23.43
C LYS A 732 8.34 40.90 -22.17
N VAL A 733 7.02 40.96 -22.29
CA VAL A 733 6.08 40.55 -21.24
C VAL A 733 5.51 39.19 -21.61
N GLN A 734 5.43 38.26 -20.66
CA GLN A 734 5.00 36.88 -20.87
C GLN A 734 4.28 36.33 -19.64
N PRO A 735 3.45 35.27 -19.78
CA PRO A 735 2.91 34.55 -18.64
C PRO A 735 4.03 34.03 -17.72
N CYS A 736 3.81 34.04 -16.41
CA CYS A 736 4.77 33.51 -15.44
C CYS A 736 5.02 32.01 -15.63
N GLN A 737 3.98 31.25 -16.01
CA GLN A 737 4.05 29.84 -16.37
C GLN A 737 3.54 29.63 -17.80
N LYS A 738 4.25 28.86 -18.62
CA LYS A 738 3.93 28.61 -20.03
C LYS A 738 4.13 27.14 -20.38
N TYR A 739 3.11 26.33 -20.12
CA TYR A 739 3.09 24.89 -20.36
C TYR A 739 2.50 24.50 -21.73
N MET A 740 1.71 25.39 -22.33
CA MET A 740 1.22 25.27 -23.71
C MET A 740 1.58 26.52 -24.51
N LEU A 741 2.03 26.33 -25.75
CA LEU A 741 2.10 27.37 -26.76
C LEU A 741 0.97 27.14 -27.78
N ASP A 742 0.06 28.11 -27.88
CA ASP A 742 -0.83 28.21 -29.04
C ASP A 742 -0.06 28.92 -30.17
N ARG A 743 0.10 28.24 -31.31
CA ARG A 743 0.70 28.82 -32.53
C ARG A 743 -0.35 29.34 -33.52
N GLY A 744 -1.64 29.25 -33.19
CA GLY A 744 -2.73 29.32 -34.16
C GLY A 744 -2.97 27.96 -34.83
N GLU A 745 -4.05 27.86 -35.60
CA GLU A 745 -4.50 26.63 -36.29
C GLU A 745 -4.82 25.44 -35.36
N GLY A 746 -5.08 25.67 -34.06
CA GLY A 746 -5.53 24.63 -33.13
C GLY A 746 -4.45 23.61 -32.73
N LYS A 747 -3.18 23.83 -33.11
CA LYS A 747 -2.05 23.00 -32.68
C LYS A 747 -1.47 23.55 -31.37
N GLN A 748 -1.73 22.83 -30.28
CA GLN A 748 -1.12 23.09 -28.98
C GLN A 748 0.22 22.34 -28.87
N GLU A 749 1.29 23.05 -28.56
CA GLU A 749 2.62 22.47 -28.32
C GLU A 749 2.93 22.50 -26.82
N LEU A 750 3.30 21.34 -26.27
CA LEU A 750 3.68 21.20 -24.86
C LEU A 750 5.11 21.68 -24.66
N MET A 751 5.30 22.59 -23.70
CA MET A 751 6.61 23.15 -23.35
C MET A 751 7.14 22.49 -22.07
N GLY A 752 8.40 22.05 -22.11
CA GLY A 752 9.12 21.60 -20.91
C GLY A 752 9.46 22.76 -19.95
N PRO A 753 10.04 22.46 -18.77
CA PRO A 753 10.48 23.49 -17.83
C PRO A 753 11.49 24.45 -18.48
N PHE A 754 11.26 25.75 -18.34
CA PHE A 754 12.11 26.78 -18.94
C PHE A 754 13.40 26.96 -18.13
N VAL A 755 14.50 26.43 -18.65
CA VAL A 755 15.86 26.77 -18.20
C VAL A 755 16.42 27.85 -19.11
N PRO A 756 16.82 29.04 -18.61
CA PRO A 756 17.50 30.05 -19.42
C PRO A 756 18.81 29.50 -19.99
N VAL A 757 18.99 29.58 -21.31
CA VAL A 757 20.21 29.12 -22.00
C VAL A 757 21.41 30.05 -21.74
N ALA A 758 21.14 31.28 -21.30
CA ALA A 758 22.14 32.29 -20.93
C ALA A 758 21.79 32.88 -19.56
N PRO A 759 22.78 33.35 -18.78
CA PRO A 759 22.52 33.99 -17.49
C PRO A 759 21.64 35.24 -17.67
N VAL A 760 20.66 35.39 -16.78
CA VAL A 760 19.66 36.47 -16.83
C VAL A 760 20.09 37.73 -16.07
N THR A 761 21.15 37.62 -15.27
CA THR A 761 21.84 38.67 -14.53
C THR A 761 23.35 38.49 -14.73
N PHE A 762 24.14 39.54 -14.51
CA PHE A 762 25.60 39.47 -14.57
C PHE A 762 26.19 39.54 -13.17
N THR A 763 26.87 38.47 -12.77
CA THR A 763 27.60 38.34 -11.50
C THR A 763 29.02 37.89 -11.85
N PRO A 764 30.07 38.67 -11.54
CA PRO A 764 31.42 38.39 -12.00
C PRO A 764 32.01 37.18 -11.27
N THR A 765 32.37 36.14 -12.01
CA THR A 765 32.97 34.89 -11.50
C THR A 765 34.41 34.72 -11.97
N PRO A 766 35.38 35.48 -11.42
CA PRO A 766 36.79 35.32 -11.77
C PRO A 766 37.38 34.02 -11.21
N VAL A 767 38.38 33.50 -11.91
CA VAL A 767 39.11 32.26 -11.60
C VAL A 767 39.85 32.39 -10.26
N ASP A 768 39.73 31.37 -9.40
CA ASP A 768 40.44 31.29 -8.12
C ASP A 768 41.91 30.89 -8.32
N VAL A 769 42.79 31.89 -8.36
CA VAL A 769 44.24 31.69 -8.45
C VAL A 769 44.92 31.40 -7.09
N SER A 770 44.19 31.39 -5.96
CA SER A 770 44.79 31.27 -4.62
C SER A 770 45.54 29.95 -4.38
N LYS A 771 45.19 28.90 -5.11
CA LYS A 771 45.80 27.55 -5.04
C LYS A 771 46.85 27.31 -6.12
N ALA A 772 46.98 28.21 -7.09
CA ALA A 772 47.92 28.11 -8.20
C ALA A 772 49.29 28.67 -7.79
N LEU A 773 50.15 27.83 -7.22
CA LEU A 773 51.55 28.16 -7.02
C LEU A 773 52.26 28.22 -8.38
N LEU A 774 53.00 29.31 -8.63
CA LEU A 774 53.83 29.43 -9.83
C LEU A 774 55.05 28.51 -9.68
N PRO A 775 55.32 27.57 -10.60
CA PRO A 775 56.54 26.77 -10.58
C PRO A 775 57.79 27.66 -10.73
N PRO A 776 58.92 27.35 -10.08
CA PRO A 776 60.13 28.17 -10.15
C PRO A 776 60.68 28.31 -11.57
N GLN A 777 60.42 27.33 -12.45
CA GLN A 777 60.75 27.37 -13.88
C GLN A 777 60.02 28.47 -14.67
N LEU A 778 58.96 29.05 -14.09
CA LEU A 778 58.17 30.13 -14.72
C LEU A 778 58.39 31.50 -14.07
N GLU A 779 59.28 31.63 -13.08
CA GLU A 779 59.59 32.93 -12.47
C GLU A 779 60.46 33.80 -13.40
N ASP A 780 61.32 33.19 -14.22
CA ASP A 780 62.14 33.91 -15.21
C ASP A 780 61.28 34.46 -16.36
N ILE A 781 60.37 33.64 -16.90
CA ILE A 781 59.43 34.09 -17.96
C ILE A 781 58.44 35.13 -17.44
N ARG A 782 58.10 35.15 -16.14
CA ARG A 782 57.26 36.19 -15.52
C ARG A 782 57.88 37.58 -15.67
N GLU A 783 59.17 37.74 -15.39
CA GLU A 783 59.83 39.05 -15.55
C GLU A 783 59.97 39.43 -17.03
N LYS A 784 60.31 38.48 -17.92
CA LYS A 784 60.37 38.71 -19.37
C LYS A 784 59.01 39.04 -20.00
N MET A 785 57.93 38.44 -19.50
CA MET A 785 56.57 38.74 -19.92
C MET A 785 56.15 40.15 -19.47
N ALA A 786 56.44 40.53 -18.23
CA ALA A 786 56.18 41.88 -17.73
C ALA A 786 56.98 42.96 -18.51
N GLU A 787 58.24 42.68 -18.81
CA GLU A 787 59.10 43.53 -19.67
C GLU A 787 58.47 43.68 -21.06
N ASN A 788 58.14 42.59 -21.76
CA ASN A 788 57.57 42.67 -23.11
C ASN A 788 56.15 43.28 -23.18
N ILE A 789 55.30 43.07 -22.16
CA ILE A 789 54.00 43.75 -22.06
C ILE A 789 54.18 45.26 -21.90
N HIS A 790 55.14 45.67 -21.07
CA HIS A 790 55.49 47.08 -20.89
C HIS A 790 56.03 47.71 -22.18
N GLU A 791 56.91 47.02 -22.90
CA GLU A 791 57.43 47.45 -24.21
C GLU A 791 56.33 47.65 -25.27
N LEU A 792 55.33 46.77 -25.29
CA LEU A 792 54.13 46.91 -26.15
C LEU A 792 53.26 48.09 -25.71
N TRP A 793 52.98 48.23 -24.42
CA TRP A 793 52.19 49.35 -23.88
C TRP A 793 52.85 50.71 -24.16
N VAL A 794 54.17 50.81 -24.00
CA VAL A 794 54.95 52.01 -24.35
C VAL A 794 54.86 52.32 -25.84
N MET A 795 54.94 51.31 -26.71
CA MET A 795 54.80 51.47 -28.16
C MET A 795 53.42 52.04 -28.52
N ASP A 796 52.33 51.44 -28.02
CA ASP A 796 50.96 51.90 -28.25
C ASP A 796 50.71 53.32 -27.71
N LYS A 797 51.31 53.65 -26.55
CA LYS A 797 51.28 55.01 -26.00
C LYS A 797 51.98 56.02 -26.91
N ILE A 798 53.14 55.68 -27.47
CA ILE A 798 53.86 56.56 -28.40
C ILE A 798 53.07 56.73 -29.71
N ASP A 799 52.40 55.70 -30.22
CA ASP A 799 51.52 55.79 -31.39
C ASP A 799 50.30 56.69 -31.13
N LEU A 800 49.76 56.69 -29.91
CA LEU A 800 48.76 57.65 -29.45
C LEU A 800 49.33 59.06 -29.18
N GLY A 801 50.64 59.27 -29.38
CA GLY A 801 51.33 60.55 -29.25
C GLY A 801 51.75 60.92 -27.84
N TRP A 802 51.95 59.94 -26.95
CA TRP A 802 52.48 60.18 -25.60
C TRP A 802 54.01 60.20 -25.56
N THR A 803 54.57 61.05 -24.71
CA THR A 803 56.02 61.18 -24.49
C THR A 803 56.35 61.15 -22.99
N TYR A 804 57.62 60.89 -22.67
CA TYR A 804 58.10 60.93 -21.30
C TYR A 804 57.94 62.33 -20.66
N GLY A 805 57.38 62.38 -19.45
CA GLY A 805 57.40 63.57 -18.61
C GLY A 805 57.27 63.24 -17.12
N PRO A 806 57.83 64.06 -16.21
CA PRO A 806 57.97 63.72 -14.79
C PRO A 806 56.64 63.69 -14.01
N VAL A 807 55.55 64.18 -14.60
CA VAL A 807 54.19 64.18 -14.04
C VAL A 807 53.24 63.84 -15.18
N ARG A 808 52.25 62.98 -14.91
CA ARG A 808 51.22 62.61 -15.89
C ARG A 808 50.32 63.81 -16.20
N ASP A 809 50.22 64.16 -17.47
CA ASP A 809 49.44 65.31 -17.97
C ASP A 809 48.78 64.91 -19.30
N GLU A 810 47.46 64.70 -19.29
CA GLU A 810 46.72 64.23 -20.46
C GLU A 810 46.57 65.32 -21.54
N GLY A 811 46.64 66.60 -21.15
CA GLY A 811 46.59 67.72 -22.09
C GLY A 811 47.89 67.92 -22.87
N LYS A 812 49.03 67.58 -22.26
CA LYS A 812 50.35 67.55 -22.94
C LYS A 812 50.74 66.16 -23.45
N LYS A 813 49.94 65.13 -23.17
CA LYS A 813 50.25 63.71 -23.39
C LYS A 813 51.60 63.29 -22.81
N HIS A 814 51.89 63.74 -21.59
CA HIS A 814 53.07 63.31 -20.84
C HIS A 814 52.69 62.17 -19.88
N ASP A 815 53.50 61.11 -19.84
CA ASP A 815 53.34 60.01 -18.88
C ASP A 815 54.72 59.59 -18.32
N PRO A 816 54.91 59.54 -16.98
CA PRO A 816 56.19 59.18 -16.37
C PRO A 816 56.57 57.71 -16.56
N CYS A 817 55.64 56.84 -16.96
CA CYS A 817 55.90 55.42 -17.17
C CYS A 817 56.47 55.11 -18.57
N VAL A 818 56.63 56.13 -19.44
CA VAL A 818 57.24 56.01 -20.78
C VAL A 818 58.77 55.96 -20.64
N VAL A 819 59.27 54.92 -19.96
CA VAL A 819 60.68 54.64 -19.65
C VAL A 819 60.95 53.14 -19.77
N GLU A 820 62.23 52.76 -19.81
CA GLU A 820 62.66 51.35 -19.73
C GLU A 820 62.06 50.66 -18.49
N PHE A 821 61.69 49.39 -18.61
CA PHE A 821 61.10 48.61 -17.52
C PHE A 821 61.93 48.63 -16.22
N SER A 822 63.26 48.63 -16.34
CA SER A 822 64.22 48.73 -15.22
C SER A 822 64.23 50.09 -14.50
N LYS A 823 63.73 51.15 -15.15
CA LYS A 823 63.69 52.54 -14.67
C LYS A 823 62.29 52.97 -14.20
N LEU A 824 61.31 52.08 -14.25
CA LEU A 824 59.97 52.33 -13.72
C LEU A 824 59.99 52.61 -12.21
N PRO A 825 59.04 53.41 -11.69
CA PRO A 825 58.79 53.47 -10.25
C PRO A 825 58.52 52.07 -9.69
N GLU A 826 59.06 51.76 -8.51
CA GLU A 826 58.97 50.44 -7.88
C GLU A 826 57.52 49.93 -7.78
N GLN A 827 56.58 50.82 -7.46
CA GLN A 827 55.15 50.53 -7.41
C GLN A 827 54.56 50.09 -8.78
N GLU A 828 54.97 50.73 -9.88
CA GLU A 828 54.47 50.41 -11.23
C GLU A 828 55.16 49.15 -11.78
N ARG A 829 56.47 48.98 -11.54
CA ARG A 829 57.19 47.76 -11.88
C ARG A 829 56.60 46.54 -11.17
N ASN A 830 56.29 46.66 -9.88
CA ASN A 830 55.67 45.59 -9.10
C ASN A 830 54.24 45.27 -9.58
N GLN A 831 53.47 46.27 -10.02
CA GLN A 831 52.16 46.03 -10.65
C GLN A 831 52.28 45.23 -11.95
N ASN A 832 53.20 45.61 -12.86
CA ASN A 832 53.43 44.88 -14.11
C ASN A 832 53.90 43.43 -13.86
N LEU A 833 54.78 43.21 -12.88
CA LEU A 833 55.20 41.87 -12.45
C LEU A 833 54.04 41.06 -11.88
N GLN A 834 53.15 41.69 -11.09
CA GLN A 834 51.97 41.04 -10.52
C GLN A 834 50.96 40.66 -11.60
N MET A 835 50.69 41.54 -12.57
CA MET A 835 49.83 41.25 -13.72
C MET A 835 50.34 40.04 -14.51
N ALA A 836 51.61 40.02 -14.89
CA ALA A 836 52.21 38.87 -15.58
C ALA A 836 52.12 37.58 -14.73
N GLN A 837 52.36 37.68 -13.41
CA GLN A 837 52.24 36.54 -12.50
C GLN A 837 50.81 36.00 -12.43
N ASP A 838 49.80 36.86 -12.37
CA ASP A 838 48.40 36.45 -12.25
C ASP A 838 47.83 35.94 -13.58
N THR A 839 48.32 36.42 -14.74
CA THR A 839 48.04 35.80 -16.04
C THR A 839 48.58 34.35 -16.08
N LEU A 840 49.83 34.13 -15.68
CA LEU A 840 50.44 32.79 -15.61
C LEU A 840 49.71 31.87 -14.62
N ARG A 841 49.34 32.37 -13.43
CA ARG A 841 48.54 31.61 -12.46
C ARG A 841 47.14 31.30 -12.98
N THR A 842 46.50 32.21 -13.71
CA THR A 842 45.18 31.98 -14.33
C THR A 842 45.24 30.84 -15.33
N LEU A 843 46.27 30.80 -16.19
CA LEU A 843 46.50 29.69 -17.12
C LEU A 843 46.64 28.35 -16.39
N LEU A 844 47.44 28.30 -15.33
CA LEU A 844 47.62 27.10 -14.51
C LEU A 844 46.32 26.69 -13.79
N ALA A 845 45.55 27.64 -13.27
CA ALA A 845 44.27 27.40 -12.59
C ALA A 845 43.16 26.92 -13.54
N LEU A 846 43.20 27.35 -14.80
CA LEU A 846 42.35 26.81 -15.88
C LEU A 846 42.80 25.42 -16.38
N GLY A 847 43.90 24.88 -15.85
CA GLY A 847 44.40 23.54 -16.16
C GLY A 847 45.34 23.45 -17.36
N PHE A 848 45.84 24.58 -17.89
CA PHE A 848 46.78 24.57 -19.01
C PHE A 848 48.20 24.20 -18.56
N HIS A 849 48.85 23.33 -19.33
CA HIS A 849 50.25 22.97 -19.13
C HIS A 849 51.16 23.95 -19.86
N ILE A 850 51.87 24.79 -19.09
CA ILE A 850 52.93 25.66 -19.60
C ILE A 850 54.24 24.90 -19.52
N GLY A 851 54.93 24.73 -20.65
CA GLY A 851 56.21 24.03 -20.74
C GLY A 851 57.13 24.66 -21.77
N LEU A 852 58.44 24.58 -21.52
CA LEU A 852 59.47 24.99 -22.46
C LEU A 852 59.63 23.89 -23.52
N THR A 853 59.52 24.23 -24.79
CA THR A 853 59.61 23.27 -25.91
C THR A 853 61.02 23.12 -26.49
N ASP A 854 61.91 24.07 -26.22
CA ASP A 854 63.31 24.09 -26.66
C ASP A 854 64.13 24.95 -25.68
N ASP A 855 65.16 24.36 -25.07
CA ASP A 855 66.04 25.03 -24.10
C ASP A 855 66.89 26.15 -24.73
N HIS A 856 66.98 26.23 -26.07
CA HIS A 856 67.72 27.26 -26.81
C HIS A 856 66.79 28.29 -27.49
N ALA A 857 65.49 28.30 -27.16
CA ALA A 857 64.52 29.20 -27.79
C ALA A 857 64.83 30.70 -27.57
N GLU A 858 65.44 31.07 -26.44
CA GLU A 858 65.75 32.47 -26.10
C GLU A 858 66.76 33.10 -27.08
N GLU A 859 67.76 32.33 -27.55
CA GLU A 859 68.75 32.81 -28.54
C GLU A 859 68.13 33.13 -29.92
N HIS A 860 66.95 32.58 -30.20
CA HIS A 860 66.22 32.78 -31.45
C HIS A 860 65.20 33.93 -31.38
N VAL A 861 64.97 34.53 -30.21
CA VAL A 861 64.04 35.66 -30.03
C VAL A 861 64.56 36.90 -30.76
N LYS A 862 63.71 37.48 -31.62
CA LYS A 862 64.00 38.72 -32.33
C LYS A 862 63.13 39.84 -31.79
N HIS A 863 63.72 41.03 -31.66
CA HIS A 863 63.00 42.25 -31.28
C HIS A 863 62.65 43.08 -32.52
N LYS A 864 61.48 43.74 -32.50
CA LYS A 864 61.05 44.64 -33.57
C LYS A 864 61.96 45.86 -33.66
N ARG A 865 62.52 46.11 -34.84
CA ARG A 865 63.29 47.33 -35.12
C ARG A 865 62.34 48.46 -35.51
N LEU A 866 61.93 49.25 -34.52
CA LEU A 866 61.07 50.42 -34.76
C LEU A 866 61.82 51.56 -35.49
N PRO A 867 61.12 52.48 -36.19
CA PRO A 867 61.68 53.73 -36.73
C PRO A 867 62.15 54.72 -35.64
N THR A 868 62.86 55.78 -36.00
CA THR A 868 63.38 56.81 -35.06
C THR A 868 62.31 57.67 -34.42
N GLN A 869 61.08 57.69 -34.94
CA GLN A 869 59.94 58.38 -34.34
C GLN A 869 59.54 57.82 -32.95
N TYR A 870 59.96 56.60 -32.60
CA TYR A 870 59.71 55.98 -31.30
C TYR A 870 60.82 56.23 -30.27
N GLU A 871 61.86 56.97 -30.64
CA GLU A 871 62.98 57.29 -29.75
C GLU A 871 62.61 58.49 -28.85
N GLN A 872 62.58 58.27 -27.54
CA GLN A 872 62.32 59.30 -26.55
C GLN A 872 63.54 60.21 -26.36
N LEU A 873 63.33 61.40 -25.80
CA LEU A 873 64.40 62.36 -25.47
C LEU A 873 65.47 61.81 -24.50
N SER A 874 65.17 60.71 -23.82
CA SER A 874 66.09 59.96 -22.94
C SER A 874 67.02 58.98 -23.68
N GLY A 875 66.86 58.81 -25.00
CA GLY A 875 67.53 57.78 -25.80
C GLY A 875 66.91 56.38 -25.69
N TYR A 876 65.83 56.23 -24.89
CA TYR A 876 65.05 55.00 -24.83
C TYR A 876 64.16 54.88 -26.07
N ARG A 877 64.14 53.69 -26.67
CA ARG A 877 63.24 53.30 -27.74
C ARG A 877 62.68 51.92 -27.39
N PRO A 878 61.36 51.71 -27.39
CA PRO A 878 60.82 50.39 -27.12
C PRO A 878 61.22 49.38 -28.22
N ALA A 879 61.38 48.12 -27.81
CA ALA A 879 61.83 47.00 -28.63
C ALA A 879 61.08 45.71 -28.27
N PRO A 880 59.73 45.66 -28.43
CA PRO A 880 58.96 44.46 -28.15
C PRO A 880 59.33 43.29 -29.08
N ILE A 881 59.02 42.07 -28.65
CA ILE A 881 59.32 40.83 -29.36
C ILE A 881 58.56 40.77 -30.71
N ASP A 882 59.24 40.31 -31.75
CA ASP A 882 58.67 40.08 -33.08
C ASP A 882 58.00 38.71 -33.16
N LEU A 883 56.69 38.69 -32.86
CA LEU A 883 55.85 37.49 -32.92
C LEU A 883 55.30 37.19 -34.32
N SER A 884 55.76 37.87 -35.39
CA SER A 884 55.22 37.70 -36.76
C SER A 884 55.38 36.29 -37.35
N GLN A 885 56.22 35.44 -36.75
CA GLN A 885 56.44 34.05 -37.15
C GLN A 885 55.63 33.05 -36.31
N VAL A 886 54.89 33.52 -35.30
CA VAL A 886 54.08 32.70 -34.38
C VAL A 886 52.62 32.78 -34.78
N PHE A 887 52.01 31.62 -35.07
CA PHE A 887 50.59 31.51 -35.38
C PHE A 887 49.83 30.92 -34.19
N LEU A 888 48.74 31.57 -33.79
CA LEU A 888 47.83 31.01 -32.80
C LEU A 888 47.00 29.88 -33.44
N THR A 889 46.75 28.83 -32.68
CA THR A 889 45.80 27.77 -33.05
C THR A 889 44.40 28.14 -32.53
N SER A 890 43.34 27.50 -33.01
CA SER A 890 41.99 27.72 -32.48
C SER A 890 41.90 27.46 -30.96
N ALA A 891 42.67 26.50 -30.45
CA ALA A 891 42.77 26.26 -29.00
C ALA A 891 43.44 27.43 -28.26
N HIS A 892 44.41 28.11 -28.87
CA HIS A 892 45.00 29.33 -28.30
C HIS A 892 44.03 30.52 -28.35
N GLU A 893 43.18 30.63 -29.39
CA GLU A 893 42.13 31.65 -29.45
C GLU A 893 41.06 31.45 -28.36
N GLU A 894 40.69 30.19 -28.07
CA GLU A 894 39.82 29.85 -26.93
C GLU A 894 40.45 30.25 -25.58
N VAL A 895 41.76 29.98 -25.39
CA VAL A 895 42.51 30.43 -24.20
C VAL A 895 42.49 31.95 -24.05
N VAL A 896 42.70 32.71 -25.14
CA VAL A 896 42.65 34.17 -25.13
C VAL A 896 41.27 34.69 -24.72
N ASN A 897 40.19 34.07 -25.22
CA ASN A 897 38.83 34.44 -24.81
C ASN A 897 38.59 34.17 -23.30
N LEU A 898 39.05 33.04 -22.77
CA LEU A 898 38.95 32.71 -21.33
C LEU A 898 39.77 33.68 -20.45
N LEU A 899 40.96 34.08 -20.89
CA LEU A 899 41.76 35.09 -20.20
C LEU A 899 41.05 36.45 -20.20
N ALA A 900 40.55 36.92 -21.34
CA ALA A 900 39.84 38.19 -21.46
C ALA A 900 38.54 38.21 -20.63
N GLU A 901 37.79 37.10 -20.61
CA GLU A 901 36.62 36.96 -19.74
C GLU A 901 37.01 36.99 -18.25
N ASN A 902 38.09 36.32 -17.87
CA ASN A 902 38.60 36.36 -16.50
C ASN A 902 39.06 37.77 -16.08
N GLU A 903 39.82 38.47 -16.93
CA GLU A 903 40.25 39.85 -16.67
C GLU A 903 39.05 40.79 -16.50
N HIS A 904 38.03 40.65 -17.36
CA HIS A 904 36.78 41.40 -17.22
C HIS A 904 36.08 41.07 -15.90
N ASN A 905 36.02 39.80 -15.49
CA ASN A 905 35.42 39.38 -14.23
C ASN A 905 36.22 39.86 -13.00
N VAL A 906 37.55 39.87 -13.05
CA VAL A 906 38.41 40.41 -11.98
C VAL A 906 38.17 41.92 -11.83
N TRP A 907 38.21 42.66 -12.94
CA TRP A 907 37.91 44.10 -12.99
C TRP A 907 36.51 44.40 -12.48
N ALA A 908 35.50 43.68 -12.97
CA ALA A 908 34.10 43.90 -12.59
C ALA A 908 33.88 43.64 -11.09
N ARG A 909 34.41 42.53 -10.55
CA ARG A 909 34.33 42.23 -9.11
C ARG A 909 34.95 43.34 -8.26
N GLU A 910 36.09 43.88 -8.67
CA GLU A 910 36.75 44.96 -7.94
C GLU A 910 35.98 46.29 -8.02
N ARG A 911 35.39 46.61 -9.19
CA ARG A 911 34.50 47.78 -9.32
C ARG A 911 33.21 47.63 -8.50
N VAL A 912 32.60 46.45 -8.48
CA VAL A 912 31.40 46.18 -7.65
C VAL A 912 31.72 46.34 -6.15
N LYS A 913 32.87 45.84 -5.68
CA LYS A 913 33.36 46.08 -4.31
C LYS A 913 33.56 47.56 -3.98
N GLN A 914 33.98 48.36 -4.96
CA GLN A 914 34.10 49.82 -4.86
C GLN A 914 32.75 50.56 -4.96
N GLY A 915 31.62 49.84 -5.04
CA GLY A 915 30.27 50.39 -5.10
C GLY A 915 29.77 50.78 -6.50
N TRP A 916 30.49 50.40 -7.56
CA TRP A 916 30.06 50.69 -8.94
C TRP A 916 28.90 49.77 -9.34
N THR A 917 27.93 50.34 -10.04
CA THR A 917 26.73 49.64 -10.53
C THR A 917 26.50 49.91 -12.02
N HIS A 918 25.90 48.96 -12.72
CA HIS A 918 25.62 49.05 -14.15
C HIS A 918 24.38 49.94 -14.39
N GLY A 919 24.61 51.21 -14.75
CA GLY A 919 23.57 52.18 -15.12
C GLY A 919 23.94 52.92 -16.40
N ALA A 920 22.99 53.04 -17.34
CA ALA A 920 23.23 53.54 -18.70
C ALA A 920 23.44 55.07 -18.83
N GLN A 921 23.45 55.82 -17.71
CA GLN A 921 23.53 57.29 -17.70
C GLN A 921 24.92 57.86 -17.33
N GLN A 922 25.96 57.03 -17.26
CA GLN A 922 27.36 57.46 -17.05
C GLN A 922 28.28 57.19 -18.27
N VAL A 923 27.71 57.22 -19.47
CA VAL A 923 28.49 57.11 -20.72
C VAL A 923 28.94 58.51 -21.18
N ASP A 924 30.08 58.95 -20.65
CA ASP A 924 30.91 60.01 -21.26
C ASP A 924 32.43 59.85 -20.96
N VAL A 925 32.85 58.71 -20.37
CA VAL A 925 34.27 58.47 -20.00
C VAL A 925 34.80 57.10 -20.46
N LEU A 926 33.95 56.19 -20.98
CA LEU A 926 34.36 54.86 -21.44
C LEU A 926 34.40 54.77 -22.97
N SER A 927 35.24 55.60 -23.58
CA SER A 927 35.63 55.52 -25.00
C SER A 927 37.16 55.41 -25.17
N VAL A 928 37.83 54.72 -24.24
CA VAL A 928 39.23 54.28 -24.37
C VAL A 928 39.40 52.93 -23.66
N PHE A 929 39.14 51.85 -24.39
CA PHE A 929 39.82 50.54 -24.34
C PHE A 929 39.50 49.82 -25.65
#